data_AF-A0AAE1JFW3-F1
#
_entry.id   AF-A0AAE1JFW3-F1
#
_cell.length_a   1.000
_cell.length_b   1.000
_cell.length_c   1.000
_cell.angle_alpha   90.00
_cell.angle_beta   90.00
_cell.angle_gamma   90.00
#
_symmetry.space_group_name_H-M   'P 1'
#
loop_
_entity.id
_entity.type
_entity.pdbx_description
1 polymer ?
#
loop_
_entity_poly.entity_id
_entity_poly.type
_entity_poly.pdbx_seq_one_letter_code
_entity_poly.pdbx_strand_id
1 'polypeptide(L)'
;MADSAAQQIERREEYLDVLTKSGQKKGISKPRGDVHRDGDYHRAVHVWIFAESTQELLLQRRADCKDSWPGLWDISSAGHITAGDSSLISARRELEEELGLTLPRDAFELLFVFLQECVINDGKYINNEFNDVYLVTTLDPIPLEAFTLQESEVSAVKYISYEEYKELLAKEDSDYVPYDVHGQYGQLFDIINMRYKENTVSRSLSLQEQLRRYAPNILSAELTGLSESGKEALVYLIKAAAVMDELFYLQAWYSNPVLRDWLKKHADRSELDKLKWSYYQINKTPWSTIDADQAFLTTADSALRLLPNATKPVKGWKGLEYRAAFPVQKPPGANFYPPDMDTREFELWKDSLGKDQQTEATGFFSVIKRHSEFLLDSNTTENKAGSAHDLYIVPYSQEYKSLLAKAAELLHKAGNITDSPSLKRLLHSKADAFLSNDYYDSDIAWIDLDSKLDVTIGPYETYEDKLFGYKATFEAYIGVRDDQATAQLKLFGDNLQVLEQNLPMDSVYKSEDVNAAPIRVIQLIYNAGDVKGPQTVAFNLPNDERIVNDRGTSMVMLKNVSEAKFEHILLPIAEGCVAKEQQELVDFDSFFTHTICHECCHGIGPHTIILPNGQKSTVRLELQEFHSALEEAKADIVGLWALRFLIHKGLLSRGLLKSMYVSFLAGCFRSVRFGLEEAHGKGQALQFNWLYEKEAFIFHDDDRFSVDFSKIEGAVESLSREILTIQAKGDKEAAGLLLKKYGALTEPLKVALKKLELVQVPVDITPSFPIAEKILGS
;
A
#
# COMPACT_ATOMS: atom_id res chain seq x y z
N MET A 1 50.10 54.28 1.41
CA MET A 1 49.16 53.90 0.35
C MET A 1 48.95 52.40 0.45
N ALA A 2 48.10 52.03 1.39
CA ALA A 2 47.54 50.71 1.55
C ALA A 2 46.04 50.93 1.38
N ASP A 3 45.46 50.40 0.30
CA ASP A 3 44.03 50.07 0.23
C ASP A 3 43.67 49.37 -1.07
N SER A 4 42.65 48.50 -0.99
CA SER A 4 41.92 47.85 -2.10
C SER A 4 42.51 46.60 -2.76
N ALA A 5 42.84 45.59 -1.96
CA ALA A 5 42.76 44.21 -2.42
C ALA A 5 42.00 43.35 -1.40
N ALA A 6 40.81 43.80 -1.02
CA ALA A 6 39.82 42.92 -0.40
C ALA A 6 39.21 42.05 -1.51
N GLN A 7 39.37 40.75 -1.37
CA GLN A 7 38.77 39.73 -2.23
C GLN A 7 37.25 39.94 -2.30
N GLN A 8 36.75 40.35 -3.47
CA GLN A 8 35.34 40.16 -3.82
C GLN A 8 35.09 38.66 -3.99
N ILE A 9 34.52 38.04 -2.95
CA ILE A 9 33.76 36.81 -3.12
C ILE A 9 32.46 37.23 -3.83
N GLU A 10 32.31 36.89 -5.10
CA GLU A 10 31.02 37.01 -5.79
C GLU A 10 30.00 36.17 -5.01
N ARG A 11 29.10 36.82 -4.25
CA ARG A 11 27.88 36.15 -3.75
C ARG A 11 27.07 35.80 -4.99
N ARG A 12 26.98 34.50 -5.32
CA ARG A 12 25.96 34.04 -6.25
C ARG A 12 24.60 34.46 -5.69
N GLU A 13 23.81 35.13 -6.50
CA GLU A 13 22.45 35.50 -6.15
C GLU A 13 21.61 34.21 -6.03
N GLU A 14 21.05 33.95 -4.85
CA GLU A 14 20.21 32.78 -4.57
C GLU A 14 18.85 32.95 -5.22
N TYR A 15 18.35 31.91 -5.90
CA TYR A 15 17.04 31.89 -6.55
C TYR A 15 16.13 30.92 -5.82
N LEU A 16 14.85 31.28 -5.67
CA LEU A 16 13.83 30.46 -5.02
C LEU A 16 12.66 30.20 -5.98
N ASP A 17 12.08 29.00 -5.91
CA ASP A 17 10.86 28.66 -6.66
C ASP A 17 9.64 29.38 -6.06
N VAL A 18 8.84 30.01 -6.91
CA VAL A 18 7.59 30.68 -6.50
C VAL A 18 6.44 29.68 -6.46
N LEU A 19 5.72 29.71 -5.35
CA LEU A 19 4.60 28.84 -5.07
C LEU A 19 3.24 29.57 -5.17
N THR A 20 2.19 28.78 -5.26
CA THR A 20 0.82 29.21 -4.99
C THR A 20 0.61 29.35 -3.49
N LYS A 21 -0.49 29.99 -3.09
CA LYS A 21 -0.91 30.04 -1.69
C LYS A 21 -1.24 28.67 -1.08
N SER A 22 -1.44 27.65 -1.93
CA SER A 22 -1.60 26.25 -1.50
C SER A 22 -0.27 25.47 -1.46
N GLY A 23 0.86 26.12 -1.71
CA GLY A 23 2.18 25.50 -1.65
C GLY A 23 2.62 24.74 -2.91
N GLN A 24 1.89 24.86 -4.03
CA GLN A 24 2.22 24.20 -5.30
C GLN A 24 3.16 25.06 -6.14
N LYS A 25 4.09 24.46 -6.88
CA LYS A 25 5.03 25.19 -7.76
C LYS A 25 4.27 25.90 -8.90
N LYS A 26 4.58 27.18 -9.13
CA LYS A 26 4.08 27.94 -10.30
C LYS A 26 4.90 27.72 -11.58
N GLY A 27 6.08 27.10 -11.46
CA GLY A 27 7.03 26.92 -12.57
C GLY A 27 7.83 28.18 -12.92
N ILE A 28 7.95 29.13 -11.98
CA ILE A 28 8.79 30.32 -12.09
C ILE A 28 9.69 30.42 -10.85
N SER A 29 10.89 30.98 -11.01
CA SER A 29 11.84 31.21 -9.91
C SER A 29 12.33 32.66 -9.94
N LYS A 30 12.64 33.22 -8.78
CA LYS A 30 13.07 34.63 -8.61
C LYS A 30 14.27 34.72 -7.66
N PRO A 31 15.10 35.78 -7.77
CA PRO A 31 16.08 36.08 -6.73
C PRO A 31 15.44 36.16 -5.35
N ARG A 32 16.12 35.66 -4.31
CA ARG A 32 15.63 35.67 -2.92
C ARG A 32 15.16 37.06 -2.48
N GLY A 33 15.90 38.11 -2.83
CA GLY A 33 15.53 39.49 -2.49
C GLY A 33 14.21 39.94 -3.12
N ASP A 34 13.94 39.49 -4.35
CA ASP A 34 12.72 39.80 -5.08
C ASP A 34 11.51 39.06 -4.51
N VAL A 35 11.69 37.78 -4.13
CA VAL A 35 10.64 36.98 -3.48
C VAL A 35 10.13 37.66 -2.20
N HIS A 36 11.05 38.10 -1.33
CA HIS A 36 10.72 38.75 -0.07
C HIS A 36 10.19 40.18 -0.22
N ARG A 37 10.62 40.89 -1.27
CA ARG A 37 10.06 42.21 -1.61
C ARG A 37 8.62 42.08 -2.10
N ASP A 38 8.37 41.11 -2.99
CA ASP A 38 7.08 40.94 -3.66
C ASP A 38 6.07 40.16 -2.79
N GLY A 39 6.53 39.50 -1.72
CA GLY A 39 5.69 38.64 -0.87
C GLY A 39 5.29 37.34 -1.57
N ASP A 40 6.16 36.83 -2.43
CA ASP A 40 5.91 35.57 -3.13
C ASP A 40 6.00 34.39 -2.16
N TYR A 41 5.04 33.47 -2.28
CA TYR A 41 5.09 32.22 -1.53
C TYR A 41 6.30 31.40 -1.98
N HIS A 42 7.08 30.91 -1.04
CA HIS A 42 8.29 30.10 -1.28
C HIS A 42 8.46 29.06 -0.15
N ARG A 43 9.54 28.28 -0.16
CA ARG A 43 9.73 27.17 0.78
C ARG A 43 11.11 27.19 1.42
N ALA A 44 11.17 26.76 2.67
CA ALA A 44 12.37 26.55 3.46
C ALA A 44 12.29 25.21 4.20
N VAL A 45 13.44 24.80 4.74
CA VAL A 45 13.59 23.59 5.54
C VAL A 45 14.02 23.96 6.94
N HIS A 46 13.47 23.25 7.92
CA HIS A 46 13.84 23.36 9.32
C HIS A 46 14.24 21.98 9.84
N VAL A 47 15.50 21.81 10.20
CA VAL A 47 16.02 20.54 10.71
C VAL A 47 16.23 20.63 12.21
N TRP A 48 15.56 19.78 12.95
CA TRP A 48 15.76 19.59 14.38
C TRP A 48 16.61 18.36 14.65
N ILE A 49 17.60 18.47 15.53
CA ILE A 49 18.33 17.33 16.08
C ILE A 49 17.86 17.10 17.51
N PHE A 50 17.37 15.88 17.76
CA PHE A 50 16.93 15.42 19.07
C PHE A 50 17.84 14.29 19.56
N ALA A 51 18.32 14.39 20.80
CA ALA A 51 19.09 13.35 21.47
C ALA A 51 18.17 12.52 22.38
N GLU A 52 17.94 11.26 22.00
CA GLU A 52 16.97 10.36 22.64
C GLU A 52 17.33 10.06 24.10
N SER A 53 18.61 9.83 24.41
CA SER A 53 19.07 9.42 25.74
C SER A 53 18.96 10.52 26.79
N THR A 54 19.10 11.79 26.38
CA THR A 54 19.00 12.96 27.27
C THR A 54 17.68 13.72 27.14
N GLN A 55 16.88 13.42 26.12
CA GLN A 55 15.63 14.14 25.78
C GLN A 55 15.89 15.63 25.50
N GLU A 56 17.00 15.93 24.81
CA GLU A 56 17.43 17.29 24.52
C GLU A 56 17.35 17.61 23.03
N LEU A 57 17.07 18.87 22.70
CA LEU A 57 17.18 19.43 21.36
C LEU A 57 18.52 20.17 21.22
N LEU A 58 19.16 20.03 20.06
CA LEU A 58 20.27 20.88 19.67
C LEU A 58 19.73 22.22 19.17
N LEU A 59 20.21 23.32 19.75
CA LEU A 59 19.95 24.67 19.25
C LEU A 59 21.24 25.27 18.69
N GLN A 60 21.09 26.12 17.69
CA GLN A 60 22.17 26.95 17.17
C GLN A 60 22.00 28.41 17.59
N ARG A 61 23.08 29.14 17.79
CA ARG A 61 23.06 30.58 18.00
C ARG A 61 23.39 31.28 16.70
N ARG A 62 22.43 32.02 16.15
CA ARG A 62 22.57 32.74 14.88
C ARG A 62 23.75 33.72 14.94
N ALA A 63 24.52 33.83 13.86
CA ALA A 63 25.61 34.79 13.78
C ALA A 63 25.10 36.23 13.87
N ASP A 64 25.89 37.12 14.47
CA ASP A 64 25.50 38.53 14.67
C ASP A 64 25.32 39.31 13.36
N CYS A 65 25.81 38.77 12.24
CA CYS A 65 25.72 39.36 10.91
C CYS A 65 24.45 38.96 10.13
N LYS A 66 23.56 38.13 10.70
CA LYS A 66 22.33 37.69 10.03
C LYS A 66 21.30 38.82 9.93
N ASP A 67 20.60 38.85 8.79
CA ASP A 67 19.56 39.85 8.50
C ASP A 67 18.29 39.68 9.36
N SER A 68 18.10 38.49 9.95
CA SER A 68 16.98 38.15 10.82
C SER A 68 17.46 37.49 12.11
N TRP A 69 16.96 37.99 13.24
CA TRP A 69 17.21 37.48 14.60
C TRP A 69 18.69 37.26 14.97
N PRO A 70 19.60 38.24 14.74
CA PRO A 70 21.02 38.08 15.03
C PRO A 70 21.28 37.81 16.51
N GLY A 71 22.15 36.84 16.82
CA GLY A 71 22.58 36.50 18.17
C GLY A 71 21.60 35.65 19.00
N LEU A 72 20.40 35.37 18.49
CA LEU A 72 19.38 34.56 19.18
C LEU A 72 19.62 33.05 18.99
N TRP A 73 19.15 32.25 19.95
CA TRP A 73 19.08 30.79 19.85
C TRP A 73 17.90 30.34 18.99
N ASP A 74 18.17 29.41 18.08
CA ASP A 74 17.29 29.01 16.99
C ASP A 74 17.35 27.48 16.76
N ILE A 75 16.53 27.01 15.82
CA ILE A 75 16.46 25.63 15.31
C ILE A 75 17.85 25.10 14.95
N SER A 76 18.07 23.78 15.03
CA SER A 76 19.40 23.19 14.80
C SER A 76 20.01 23.59 13.46
N SER A 77 19.22 23.59 12.38
CA SER A 77 19.61 24.16 11.09
C SER A 77 18.38 24.59 10.28
N ALA A 78 18.50 25.67 9.51
CA ALA A 78 17.39 26.23 8.73
C ALA A 78 17.85 27.03 7.51
N GLY A 79 17.19 26.83 6.36
CA GLY A 79 17.52 27.58 5.15
C GLY A 79 16.45 27.47 4.06
N HIS A 80 16.54 28.34 3.05
CA HIS A 80 15.59 28.31 1.94
C HIS A 80 15.89 27.13 1.00
N ILE A 81 14.86 26.68 0.29
CA ILE A 81 15.03 25.71 -0.79
C ILE A 81 15.41 26.46 -2.06
N THR A 82 16.63 26.23 -2.54
CA THR A 82 17.11 26.77 -3.81
C THR A 82 16.18 26.31 -4.94
N ALA A 83 15.95 27.19 -5.92
CA ALA A 83 15.14 26.89 -7.09
C ALA A 83 15.59 25.59 -7.78
N GLY A 84 14.66 24.66 -7.97
CA GLY A 84 14.93 23.33 -8.52
C GLY A 84 15.39 22.27 -7.52
N ASP A 85 15.79 22.64 -6.30
CA ASP A 85 16.15 21.67 -5.27
C ASP A 85 14.91 21.01 -4.64
N SER A 86 15.18 19.83 -4.11
CA SER A 86 14.29 19.05 -3.25
C SER A 86 14.36 19.56 -1.81
N SER A 87 13.29 19.33 -1.05
CA SER A 87 13.24 19.64 0.38
C SER A 87 14.28 18.85 1.17
N LEU A 88 14.35 17.53 0.96
CA LEU A 88 15.31 16.69 1.66
C LEU A 88 16.76 16.99 1.27
N ILE A 89 16.99 17.34 0.00
CA ILE A 89 18.31 17.79 -0.48
C ILE A 89 18.74 19.07 0.24
N SER A 90 17.84 20.05 0.32
CA SER A 90 18.12 21.30 1.03
C SER A 90 18.36 21.04 2.51
N ALA A 91 17.55 20.20 3.17
CA ALA A 91 17.74 19.83 4.57
C ALA A 91 19.11 19.20 4.85
N ARG A 92 19.60 18.33 3.94
CA ARG A 92 20.94 17.73 4.04
C ARG A 92 22.04 18.76 3.83
N ARG A 93 21.89 19.64 2.83
CA ARG A 93 22.85 20.69 2.49
C ARG A 93 22.99 21.71 3.62
N GLU A 94 21.88 22.27 4.10
CA GLU A 94 21.89 23.28 5.17
C GLU A 94 22.52 22.71 6.45
N LEU A 95 22.21 21.45 6.79
CA LEU A 95 22.80 20.79 7.96
C LEU A 95 24.32 20.57 7.81
N GLU A 96 24.79 20.26 6.59
CA GLU A 96 26.22 20.12 6.29
C GLU A 96 26.93 21.48 6.30
N GLU A 97 26.34 22.50 5.68
CA GLU A 97 26.91 23.85 5.59
C GLU A 97 26.98 24.53 6.96
N GLU A 98 25.89 24.54 7.73
CA GLU A 98 25.81 25.26 9.00
C GLU A 98 26.56 24.54 10.13
N LEU A 99 26.43 23.21 10.21
CA LEU A 99 26.90 22.40 11.34
C LEU A 99 28.04 21.42 11.02
N GLY A 100 28.32 21.17 9.74
CA GLY A 100 29.31 20.17 9.32
C GLY A 100 28.85 18.72 9.54
N LEU A 101 27.54 18.46 9.48
CA LEU A 101 26.97 17.12 9.64
C LEU A 101 26.55 16.52 8.30
N THR A 102 27.21 15.45 7.88
CA THR A 102 26.83 14.69 6.69
C THR A 102 26.01 13.47 7.09
N LEU A 103 24.71 13.49 6.80
CA LEU A 103 23.76 12.43 7.12
C LEU A 103 23.09 11.84 5.86
N PRO A 104 22.80 10.52 5.85
CA PRO A 104 22.05 9.89 4.77
C PRO A 104 20.57 10.28 4.83
N ARG A 105 19.86 10.09 3.72
CA ARG A 105 18.45 10.45 3.57
C ARG A 105 17.53 9.82 4.61
N ASP A 106 17.85 8.61 5.07
CA ASP A 106 17.07 7.91 6.08
C ASP A 106 17.36 8.37 7.51
N ALA A 107 18.15 9.43 7.72
CA ALA A 107 18.25 10.08 9.03
C ALA A 107 17.17 11.15 9.26
N PHE A 108 16.50 11.60 8.19
CA PHE A 108 15.60 12.75 8.21
C PHE A 108 14.15 12.31 8.15
N GLU A 109 13.40 12.61 9.20
CA GLU A 109 11.96 12.39 9.23
C GLU A 109 11.22 13.70 8.94
N LEU A 110 10.47 13.78 7.84
CA LEU A 110 9.55 14.91 7.62
C LEU A 110 8.37 14.75 8.57
N LEU A 111 8.22 15.67 9.54
CA LEU A 111 7.14 15.65 10.51
C LEU A 111 5.88 16.32 9.96
N PHE A 112 6.01 17.56 9.49
CA PHE A 112 4.90 18.35 8.96
C PHE A 112 5.42 19.52 8.12
N VAL A 113 4.51 20.09 7.34
CA VAL A 113 4.73 21.31 6.55
C VAL A 113 3.74 22.37 7.01
N PHE A 114 4.21 23.60 7.22
CA PHE A 114 3.31 24.69 7.59
C PHE A 114 3.67 26.01 6.92
N LEU A 115 2.67 26.85 6.67
CA LEU A 115 2.85 28.20 6.15
C LEU A 115 3.07 29.18 7.30
N GLN A 116 4.16 29.93 7.25
CA GLN A 116 4.43 31.09 8.09
C GLN A 116 4.33 32.36 7.24
N GLU A 117 3.43 33.26 7.64
CA GLU A 117 3.30 34.59 7.03
C GLU A 117 3.77 35.63 8.06
N CYS A 118 4.90 36.30 7.80
CA CYS A 118 5.40 37.36 8.67
C CYS A 118 5.94 38.54 7.87
N VAL A 119 5.87 39.73 8.47
CA VAL A 119 6.38 40.96 7.88
C VAL A 119 7.35 41.59 8.87
N ILE A 120 8.62 41.69 8.48
CA ILE A 120 9.69 42.22 9.32
C ILE A 120 10.36 43.43 8.63
N ASN A 121 11.29 44.09 9.33
CA ASN A 121 12.05 45.24 8.83
C ASN A 121 11.15 46.38 8.31
N ASP A 122 10.19 46.81 9.14
CA ASP A 122 9.25 47.92 8.85
C ASP A 122 8.47 47.75 7.52
N GLY A 123 8.09 46.53 7.17
CA GLY A 123 7.28 46.26 5.97
C GLY A 123 8.09 45.98 4.71
N LYS A 124 9.42 45.93 4.78
CA LYS A 124 10.30 45.72 3.62
C LYS A 124 10.65 44.26 3.34
N TYR A 125 10.35 43.37 4.28
CA TYR A 125 10.61 41.94 4.15
C TYR A 125 9.32 41.19 4.45
N ILE A 126 8.68 40.68 3.40
CA ILE A 126 7.43 39.91 3.48
C ILE A 126 7.80 38.44 3.32
N ASN A 127 7.75 37.68 4.42
CA ASN A 127 8.05 36.26 4.43
C ASN A 127 6.75 35.46 4.36
N ASN A 128 6.49 34.84 3.21
CA ASN A 128 5.36 33.93 3.00
C ASN A 128 5.89 32.53 2.73
N GLU A 129 6.36 31.88 3.79
CA GLU A 129 7.26 30.73 3.70
C GLU A 129 6.58 29.44 4.15
N PHE A 130 6.58 28.43 3.29
CA PHE A 130 6.25 27.06 3.67
C PHE A 130 7.48 26.41 4.29
N ASN A 131 7.35 25.94 5.52
CA ASN A 131 8.43 25.36 6.30
C ASN A 131 8.27 23.86 6.40
N ASP A 132 9.24 23.13 5.84
CA ASP A 132 9.33 21.68 5.92
C ASP A 132 10.13 21.28 7.15
N VAL A 133 9.43 20.76 8.15
CA VAL A 133 10.01 20.46 9.46
C VAL A 133 10.50 19.02 9.49
N TYR A 134 11.82 18.86 9.49
CA TYR A 134 12.51 17.59 9.64
C TYR A 134 12.99 17.35 11.07
N LEU A 135 12.98 16.10 11.49
CA LEU A 135 13.58 15.64 12.74
C LEU A 135 14.64 14.57 12.46
N VAL A 136 15.84 14.82 12.96
CA VAL A 136 16.94 13.87 13.07
C VAL A 136 17.00 13.38 14.51
N THR A 137 16.82 12.08 14.72
CA THR A 137 16.88 11.46 16.05
C THR A 137 18.22 10.76 16.26
N THR A 138 19.02 11.28 17.17
CA THR A 138 20.30 10.71 17.61
C THR A 138 20.13 9.92 18.89
N LEU A 139 20.94 8.90 19.13
CA LEU A 139 20.88 8.17 20.40
C LEU A 139 21.38 9.05 21.55
N ASP A 140 22.58 9.61 21.39
CA ASP A 140 23.26 10.44 22.38
C ASP A 140 23.59 11.81 21.78
N PRO A 141 23.74 12.86 22.62
CA PRO A 141 24.20 14.16 22.16
C PRO A 141 25.53 14.07 21.39
N ILE A 142 25.58 14.72 20.23
CA ILE A 142 26.81 14.90 19.45
C ILE A 142 27.79 15.76 20.27
N PRO A 143 29.06 15.34 20.48
CA PRO A 143 30.05 16.15 21.18
C PRO A 143 30.21 17.52 20.51
N LEU A 144 30.25 18.59 21.30
CA LEU A 144 30.28 19.97 20.78
C LEU A 144 31.50 20.24 19.89
N GLU A 145 32.62 19.58 20.14
CA GLU A 145 33.85 19.66 19.35
C GLU A 145 33.81 18.91 18.01
N ALA A 146 32.77 18.10 17.77
CA ALA A 146 32.55 17.36 16.52
C ALA A 146 31.96 18.23 15.40
N PHE A 147 31.30 19.33 15.76
CA PHE A 147 30.69 20.25 14.80
C PHE A 147 31.75 21.09 14.08
N THR A 148 31.46 21.42 12.82
CA THR A 148 32.22 22.40 12.04
C THR A 148 31.27 23.52 11.68
N LEU A 149 31.28 24.60 12.47
CA LEU A 149 30.33 25.69 12.32
C LEU A 149 30.75 26.64 11.20
N GLN A 150 29.81 27.00 10.33
CA GLN A 150 30.00 28.09 9.39
C GLN A 150 29.84 29.44 10.10
N GLU A 151 30.95 30.14 10.35
CA GLU A 151 30.97 31.37 11.17
C GLU A 151 30.06 32.50 10.66
N SER A 152 29.74 32.53 9.35
CA SER A 152 28.81 33.51 8.78
C SER A 152 27.34 33.23 9.12
N GLU A 153 27.03 32.02 9.57
CA GLU A 153 25.68 31.52 9.82
C GLU A 153 25.48 31.24 11.32
N VAL A 154 26.44 30.56 11.94
CA VAL A 154 26.34 29.99 13.29
C VAL A 154 27.52 30.43 14.16
N SER A 155 27.21 30.93 15.35
CA SER A 155 28.20 31.38 16.33
C SER A 155 28.46 30.39 17.46
N ALA A 156 27.48 29.54 17.80
CA ALA A 156 27.58 28.52 18.83
C ALA A 156 26.46 27.48 18.68
N VAL A 157 26.60 26.32 19.34
CA VAL A 157 25.53 25.33 19.49
C VAL A 157 25.43 24.88 20.95
N LYS A 158 24.23 24.46 21.39
CA LYS A 158 24.00 23.91 22.73
C LYS A 158 22.88 22.88 22.73
N TYR A 159 22.88 21.98 23.71
CA TYR A 159 21.72 21.15 24.02
C TYR A 159 20.87 21.79 25.12
N ILE A 160 19.57 21.60 25.03
CA ILE A 160 18.59 22.01 26.04
C ILE A 160 17.47 20.97 26.09
N SER A 161 16.90 20.72 27.26
CA SER A 161 15.71 19.87 27.37
C SER A 161 14.59 20.41 26.47
N TYR A 162 13.90 19.54 25.73
CA TYR A 162 12.78 19.99 24.88
C TYR A 162 11.64 20.62 25.71
N GLU A 163 11.44 20.16 26.95
CA GLU A 163 10.43 20.71 27.86
C GLU A 163 10.83 22.12 28.33
N GLU A 164 12.09 22.30 28.74
CA GLU A 164 12.62 23.60 29.14
C GLU A 164 12.56 24.60 27.97
N TYR A 165 12.95 24.18 26.78
CA TYR A 165 12.88 25.03 25.59
C TYR A 165 11.43 25.43 25.26
N LYS A 166 10.48 24.49 25.32
CA LYS A 166 9.04 24.78 25.15
C LYS A 166 8.56 25.82 26.16
N GLU A 167 8.99 25.73 27.42
CA GLU A 167 8.63 26.72 28.45
C GLU A 167 9.23 28.10 28.21
N LEU A 168 10.48 28.19 27.73
CA LEU A 168 11.14 29.45 27.43
C LEU A 168 10.46 30.16 26.25
N LEU A 169 10.11 29.41 25.21
CA LEU A 169 9.33 29.94 24.09
C LEU A 169 7.93 30.39 24.54
N ALA A 170 7.25 29.63 25.40
CA ALA A 170 5.94 30.01 25.95
C ALA A 170 5.99 31.30 26.78
N LYS A 171 7.15 31.64 27.35
CA LYS A 171 7.41 32.87 28.12
C LYS A 171 7.93 34.02 27.25
N GLU A 172 8.07 33.81 25.94
CA GLU A 172 8.64 34.78 24.99
C GLU A 172 10.04 35.27 25.43
N ASP A 173 10.89 34.36 25.90
CA ASP A 173 12.25 34.69 26.33
C ASP A 173 13.06 35.33 25.19
N SER A 174 13.64 36.51 25.45
CA SER A 174 14.29 37.35 24.45
C SER A 174 15.58 36.77 23.87
N ASP A 175 16.16 35.74 24.49
CA ASP A 175 17.38 35.09 24.00
C ASP A 175 17.08 34.09 22.86
N TYR A 176 15.81 33.83 22.53
CA TYR A 176 15.38 32.82 21.57
C TYR A 176 14.53 33.40 20.44
N VAL A 177 14.60 32.78 19.26
CA VAL A 177 13.69 33.12 18.15
C VAL A 177 12.24 32.79 18.56
N PRO A 178 11.27 33.71 18.38
CA PRO A 178 9.94 33.60 18.98
C PRO A 178 9.03 32.64 18.19
N TYR A 179 9.22 31.34 18.37
CA TYR A 179 8.33 30.32 17.81
C TYR A 179 7.08 30.11 18.67
N ASP A 180 5.91 30.07 18.02
CA ASP A 180 4.63 29.86 18.68
C ASP A 180 4.42 28.38 19.05
N VAL A 181 4.54 28.09 20.36
CA VAL A 181 4.33 26.75 20.95
C VAL A 181 2.86 26.33 21.02
N HIS A 182 1.92 27.26 20.82
CA HIS A 182 0.49 26.99 20.71
C HIS A 182 0.02 26.87 19.26
N GLY A 183 0.88 27.28 18.32
CA GLY A 183 0.68 27.16 16.88
C GLY A 183 1.34 25.90 16.29
N GLN A 184 1.83 26.03 15.05
CA GLN A 184 2.34 24.89 14.28
C GLN A 184 3.54 24.20 14.94
N TYR A 185 4.44 24.95 15.60
CA TYR A 185 5.60 24.36 16.29
C TYR A 185 5.25 23.59 17.56
N GLY A 186 4.07 23.81 18.14
CA GLY A 186 3.55 22.96 19.21
C GLY A 186 3.53 21.47 18.83
N GLN A 187 3.27 21.17 17.55
CA GLN A 187 3.22 19.81 17.02
C GLN A 187 4.55 19.06 17.18
N LEU A 188 5.70 19.72 16.99
CA LEU A 188 7.01 19.08 17.19
C LEU A 188 7.15 18.52 18.61
N PHE A 189 6.83 19.35 19.60
CA PHE A 189 6.94 18.97 21.00
C PHE A 189 5.93 17.88 21.35
N ASP A 190 4.72 17.96 20.82
CA ASP A 190 3.68 16.95 21.06
C ASP A 190 4.07 15.59 20.44
N ILE A 191 4.67 15.59 19.25
CA ILE A 191 5.22 14.40 18.58
C ILE A 191 6.33 13.75 19.42
N ILE A 192 7.32 14.53 19.87
CA ILE A 192 8.41 14.03 20.74
C ILE A 192 7.82 13.46 22.04
N ASN A 193 6.91 14.21 22.67
CA ASN A 193 6.26 13.83 23.91
C ASN A 193 5.49 12.51 23.77
N MET A 194 4.68 12.35 22.72
CA MET A 194 3.91 11.11 22.47
C MET A 194 4.83 9.89 22.30
N ARG A 195 5.93 10.02 21.55
CA ARG A 195 6.86 8.91 21.28
C ARG A 195 7.51 8.36 22.53
N TYR A 196 7.88 9.24 23.46
CA TYR A 196 8.73 8.88 24.60
C TYR A 196 8.00 8.86 25.96
N LYS A 197 6.78 9.39 26.07
CA LYS A 197 5.95 9.27 27.30
C LYS A 197 4.96 8.11 27.28
N GLU A 198 4.68 7.48 26.14
CA GLU A 198 3.70 6.41 26.05
C GLU A 198 4.05 5.20 26.93
N ASN A 199 3.06 4.73 27.69
CA ASN A 199 3.20 3.56 28.56
C ASN A 199 3.25 2.26 27.71
N THR A 200 4.33 1.51 27.82
CA THR A 200 4.54 0.18 27.23
C THR A 200 3.30 -0.73 27.34
N VAL A 201 2.59 -0.70 28.48
CA VAL A 201 1.38 -1.50 28.71
C VAL A 201 0.26 -1.14 27.72
N SER A 202 0.02 0.15 27.49
CA SER A 202 -1.02 0.62 26.56
C SER A 202 -0.69 0.22 25.12
N ARG A 203 0.59 0.38 24.72
CA ARG A 203 1.06 -0.02 23.39
C ARG A 203 0.92 -1.54 23.18
N SER A 204 1.27 -2.34 24.18
CA SER A 204 1.11 -3.80 24.13
C SER A 204 -0.35 -4.21 24.00
N LEU A 205 -1.28 -3.59 24.77
CA LEU A 205 -2.71 -3.88 24.67
C LEU A 205 -3.27 -3.55 23.28
N SER A 206 -2.91 -2.38 22.74
CA SER A 206 -3.31 -1.98 21.38
C SER A 206 -2.83 -2.99 20.33
N LEU A 207 -1.55 -3.38 20.35
CA LEU A 207 -1.02 -4.36 19.39
C LEU A 207 -1.67 -5.75 19.56
N GLN A 208 -1.98 -6.17 20.79
CA GLN A 208 -2.71 -7.42 21.04
C GLN A 208 -4.12 -7.39 20.45
N GLU A 209 -4.85 -6.29 20.63
CA GLU A 209 -6.18 -6.11 20.01
C GLU A 209 -6.08 -6.14 18.48
N GLN A 210 -5.08 -5.47 17.90
CA GLN A 210 -4.85 -5.48 16.46
C GLN A 210 -4.51 -6.88 15.94
N LEU A 211 -3.67 -7.65 16.65
CA LEU A 211 -3.28 -9.01 16.31
C LEU A 211 -4.43 -10.01 16.43
N ARG A 212 -5.34 -9.84 17.41
CA ARG A 212 -6.53 -10.72 17.57
C ARG A 212 -7.46 -10.70 16.36
N ARG A 213 -7.35 -9.70 15.49
CA ARG A 213 -8.08 -9.65 14.23
C ARG A 213 -7.56 -10.66 13.20
N TYR A 214 -6.42 -11.33 13.45
CA TYR A 214 -5.82 -12.33 12.59
C TYR A 214 -5.77 -13.70 13.25
N ALA A 215 -6.56 -14.63 12.71
CA ALA A 215 -6.55 -16.09 12.86
C ALA A 215 -5.22 -16.78 12.58
N PRO A 216 -4.34 -17.20 13.52
CA PRO A 216 -3.18 -18.01 13.14
C PRO A 216 -3.65 -19.32 12.49
N ASN A 217 -3.11 -19.66 11.32
CA ASN A 217 -3.49 -20.86 10.57
C ASN A 217 -2.27 -21.50 9.90
N ILE A 218 -2.25 -22.83 9.85
CA ILE A 218 -1.19 -23.59 9.17
C ILE A 218 -1.66 -23.92 7.76
N LEU A 219 -1.05 -23.29 6.76
CA LEU A 219 -1.31 -23.59 5.36
C LEU A 219 -0.28 -24.58 4.84
N SER A 220 -0.78 -25.72 4.38
CA SER A 220 0.02 -26.77 3.76
C SER A 220 -0.76 -27.42 2.62
N ALA A 221 -0.06 -28.15 1.76
CA ALA A 221 -0.65 -28.93 0.68
C ALA A 221 -0.09 -30.35 0.68
N GLU A 222 -0.91 -31.32 0.27
CA GLU A 222 -0.41 -32.66 -0.02
C GLU A 222 0.43 -32.67 -1.29
N LEU A 223 1.63 -33.24 -1.20
CA LEU A 223 2.55 -33.37 -2.34
C LEU A 223 2.44 -34.74 -3.04
N THR A 224 1.40 -35.53 -2.73
CA THR A 224 1.19 -36.93 -3.14
C THR A 224 0.99 -37.12 -4.65
N GLY A 225 0.88 -36.04 -5.43
CA GLY A 225 0.83 -36.05 -6.90
C GLY A 225 2.02 -35.40 -7.62
N LEU A 226 3.04 -34.92 -6.89
CA LEU A 226 4.24 -34.32 -7.48
C LEU A 226 5.28 -35.39 -7.81
N SER A 227 5.85 -35.31 -9.02
CA SER A 227 7.05 -36.08 -9.39
C SER A 227 8.24 -35.71 -8.50
N GLU A 228 9.25 -36.58 -8.42
CA GLU A 228 10.47 -36.27 -7.65
C GLU A 228 11.19 -35.02 -8.20
N SER A 229 11.25 -34.87 -9.53
CA SER A 229 11.70 -33.65 -10.19
C SER A 229 10.85 -32.43 -9.82
N GLY A 230 9.52 -32.58 -9.73
CA GLY A 230 8.62 -31.53 -9.24
C GLY A 230 8.94 -31.11 -7.81
N LYS A 231 9.19 -32.05 -6.90
CA LYS A 231 9.58 -31.75 -5.51
C LYS A 231 10.95 -31.08 -5.42
N GLU A 232 11.90 -31.48 -6.25
CA GLU A 232 13.21 -30.81 -6.35
C GLU A 232 13.08 -29.39 -6.91
N ALA A 233 12.26 -29.19 -7.95
CA ALA A 233 11.99 -27.87 -8.51
C ALA A 233 11.31 -26.94 -7.48
N LEU A 234 10.37 -27.47 -6.67
CA LEU A 234 9.70 -26.72 -5.60
C LEU A 234 10.68 -26.06 -4.63
N VAL A 235 11.80 -26.72 -4.29
CA VAL A 235 12.84 -26.14 -3.42
C VAL A 235 13.39 -24.83 -3.98
N TYR A 236 13.63 -24.77 -5.29
CA TYR A 236 14.13 -23.57 -5.95
C TYR A 236 13.03 -22.51 -6.13
N LEU A 237 11.79 -22.93 -6.37
CA LEU A 237 10.65 -22.03 -6.46
C LEU A 237 10.37 -21.29 -5.15
N ILE A 238 10.39 -21.99 -4.01
CA ILE A 238 10.24 -21.37 -2.69
C ILE A 238 11.37 -20.36 -2.44
N LYS A 239 12.61 -20.70 -2.80
CA LYS A 239 13.75 -19.79 -2.67
C LYS A 239 13.62 -18.57 -3.57
N ALA A 240 13.07 -18.72 -4.78
CA ALA A 240 12.82 -17.62 -5.70
C ALA A 240 11.68 -16.72 -5.18
N ALA A 241 10.59 -17.31 -4.70
CA ALA A 241 9.48 -16.59 -4.08
C ALA A 241 9.95 -15.77 -2.86
N ALA A 242 10.82 -16.31 -2.01
CA ALA A 242 11.38 -15.57 -0.88
C ALA A 242 12.20 -14.33 -1.28
N VAL A 243 12.69 -14.25 -2.53
CA VAL A 243 13.31 -13.02 -3.04
C VAL A 243 12.27 -11.91 -3.28
N MET A 244 11.01 -12.27 -3.57
CA MET A 244 9.93 -11.28 -3.77
C MET A 244 9.65 -10.50 -2.49
N ASP A 245 9.84 -11.09 -1.30
CA ASP A 245 9.76 -10.35 -0.04
C ASP A 245 10.78 -9.21 0.01
N GLU A 246 12.05 -9.47 -0.35
CA GLU A 246 13.10 -8.44 -0.38
C GLU A 246 12.77 -7.31 -1.36
N LEU A 247 12.24 -7.65 -2.54
CA LEU A 247 11.79 -6.70 -3.55
C LEU A 247 10.63 -5.85 -3.02
N PHE A 248 9.61 -6.48 -2.46
CA PHE A 248 8.43 -5.79 -1.95
C PHE A 248 8.77 -4.88 -0.78
N TYR A 249 9.64 -5.29 0.15
CA TYR A 249 10.08 -4.41 1.23
C TYR A 249 10.71 -3.13 0.69
N LEU A 250 11.54 -3.23 -0.35
CA LEU A 250 12.13 -2.07 -1.02
C LEU A 250 11.10 -1.23 -1.77
N GLN A 251 10.09 -1.85 -2.40
CA GLN A 251 9.03 -1.14 -3.12
C GLN A 251 8.11 -0.36 -2.17
N ALA A 252 7.72 -0.96 -1.04
CA ALA A 252 6.83 -0.36 -0.07
C ALA A 252 7.47 0.89 0.58
N TRP A 253 8.73 0.78 1.00
CA TRP A 253 9.45 1.90 1.59
C TRP A 253 10.96 1.66 1.64
N TYR A 254 11.76 2.68 1.33
CA TYR A 254 13.22 2.55 1.20
C TYR A 254 13.93 1.92 2.40
N SER A 255 13.62 2.36 3.63
CA SER A 255 14.28 1.88 4.84
C SER A 255 13.57 0.69 5.49
N ASN A 256 12.54 0.14 4.83
CA ASN A 256 11.76 -0.98 5.36
C ASN A 256 12.61 -2.24 5.61
N PRO A 257 13.57 -2.63 4.74
CA PRO A 257 14.46 -3.76 5.04
C PRO A 257 15.28 -3.55 6.32
N VAL A 258 15.73 -2.31 6.57
CA VAL A 258 16.48 -1.95 7.77
C VAL A 258 15.61 -2.07 9.02
N LEU A 259 14.37 -1.58 8.96
CA LEU A 259 13.39 -1.71 10.03
C LEU A 259 13.06 -3.17 10.32
N ARG A 260 12.77 -3.97 9.28
CA ARG A 260 12.50 -5.42 9.40
C ARG A 260 13.62 -6.12 10.15
N ASP A 261 14.86 -5.94 9.71
CA ASP A 261 16.02 -6.65 10.27
C ASP A 261 16.25 -6.24 11.72
N TRP A 262 16.01 -4.97 12.04
CA TRP A 262 16.02 -4.48 13.41
C TRP A 262 14.96 -5.16 14.27
N LEU A 263 13.68 -5.10 13.88
CA LEU A 263 12.57 -5.70 14.62
C LEU A 263 12.80 -7.20 14.82
N LYS A 264 13.19 -7.93 13.77
CA LYS A 264 13.47 -9.37 13.83
C LYS A 264 14.58 -9.68 14.84
N LYS A 265 15.69 -8.96 14.79
CA LYS A 265 16.83 -9.15 15.71
C LYS A 265 16.47 -8.83 17.16
N HIS A 266 15.47 -7.98 17.38
CA HIS A 266 15.09 -7.46 18.68
C HIS A 266 13.79 -8.06 19.23
N ALA A 267 13.12 -8.93 18.47
CA ALA A 267 11.81 -9.46 18.79
C ALA A 267 11.76 -10.07 20.20
N ASP A 268 12.80 -10.80 20.63
CA ASP A 268 12.81 -11.49 21.93
C ASP A 268 13.22 -10.62 23.14
N ARG A 269 13.41 -9.31 22.98
CA ARG A 269 13.88 -8.44 24.07
C ARG A 269 12.79 -8.14 25.12
N SER A 270 11.55 -8.00 24.69
CA SER A 270 10.41 -7.72 25.56
C SER A 270 9.12 -8.22 24.92
N GLU A 271 8.03 -8.29 25.70
CA GLU A 271 6.72 -8.65 25.15
C GLU A 271 6.24 -7.63 24.11
N LEU A 272 6.51 -6.34 24.33
CA LEU A 272 6.19 -5.31 23.35
C LEU A 272 6.96 -5.53 22.04
N ASP A 273 8.25 -5.88 22.09
CA ASP A 273 9.05 -6.10 20.89
C ASP A 273 8.59 -7.35 20.10
N LYS A 274 8.13 -8.39 20.79
CA LYS A 274 7.49 -9.55 20.16
C LYS A 274 6.23 -9.13 19.41
N LEU A 275 5.35 -8.37 20.06
CA LEU A 275 4.11 -7.89 19.45
C LEU A 275 4.36 -6.99 18.24
N LYS A 276 5.35 -6.08 18.33
CA LYS A 276 5.78 -5.23 17.19
C LYS A 276 6.24 -6.09 16.02
N TRP A 277 7.10 -7.08 16.27
CA TRP A 277 7.59 -7.99 15.23
C TRP A 277 6.44 -8.81 14.61
N SER A 278 5.59 -9.42 15.43
CA SER A 278 4.45 -10.20 14.93
C SER A 278 3.51 -9.37 14.07
N TYR A 279 3.17 -8.15 14.49
CA TYR A 279 2.27 -7.31 13.69
C TYR A 279 2.94 -6.73 12.44
N TYR A 280 4.25 -6.43 12.51
CA TYR A 280 5.04 -6.09 11.34
C TYR A 280 5.09 -7.24 10.32
N GLN A 281 5.23 -8.50 10.74
CA GLN A 281 5.26 -9.65 9.81
C GLN A 281 3.98 -9.76 8.98
N ILE A 282 2.83 -9.43 9.59
CA ILE A 282 1.53 -9.43 8.91
C ILE A 282 1.46 -8.30 7.89
N ASN A 283 1.76 -7.06 8.31
CA ASN A 283 1.59 -5.89 7.45
C ASN A 283 2.76 -5.66 6.47
N LYS A 284 3.89 -6.36 6.65
CA LYS A 284 5.18 -6.22 5.94
C LYS A 284 5.76 -4.80 5.89
N THR A 285 5.11 -3.89 6.58
CA THR A 285 5.38 -2.47 6.68
C THR A 285 4.91 -2.07 8.08
N PRO A 286 5.24 -0.87 8.53
CA PRO A 286 4.83 -0.42 9.86
C PRO A 286 3.49 0.32 9.89
N TRP A 287 2.73 0.24 8.80
CA TRP A 287 1.39 0.77 8.66
C TRP A 287 0.38 -0.38 8.67
N SER A 288 -0.73 -0.22 9.38
CA SER A 288 -1.77 -1.23 9.47
C SER A 288 -2.64 -1.22 8.21
N THR A 289 -2.65 -2.35 7.47
CA THR A 289 -3.47 -2.48 6.27
C THR A 289 -4.97 -2.36 6.56
N ILE A 290 -5.43 -2.90 7.70
CA ILE A 290 -6.86 -2.86 8.08
C ILE A 290 -7.25 -1.48 8.66
N ASP A 291 -6.32 -0.74 9.24
CA ASP A 291 -6.58 0.59 9.82
C ASP A 291 -6.19 1.72 8.85
N ALA A 292 -6.40 1.52 7.55
CA ALA A 292 -6.17 2.53 6.50
C ALA A 292 -4.75 3.13 6.51
N ASP A 293 -3.73 2.27 6.62
CA ASP A 293 -2.31 2.63 6.70
C ASP A 293 -1.94 3.54 7.88
N GLN A 294 -2.68 3.50 8.98
CA GLN A 294 -2.23 4.12 10.23
C GLN A 294 -0.93 3.45 10.73
N ALA A 295 0.08 4.26 11.03
CA ALA A 295 1.32 3.77 11.61
C ALA A 295 1.10 3.22 13.02
N PHE A 296 1.61 2.03 13.30
CA PHE A 296 1.64 1.44 14.64
C PHE A 296 3.04 1.45 15.29
N LEU A 297 4.04 1.93 14.54
CA LEU A 297 5.41 2.18 14.99
C LEU A 297 5.77 3.66 14.77
N THR A 298 6.86 4.09 15.38
CA THR A 298 7.45 5.42 15.19
C THR A 298 8.97 5.31 14.98
N THR A 299 9.65 6.42 14.65
CA THR A 299 11.13 6.48 14.56
C THR A 299 11.82 5.96 15.84
N ALA A 300 11.20 6.08 17.02
CA ALA A 300 11.74 5.55 18.28
C ALA A 300 11.84 4.01 18.29
N ASP A 301 11.00 3.32 17.51
CA ASP A 301 11.02 1.87 17.35
C ASP A 301 12.00 1.39 16.26
N SER A 302 12.52 2.34 15.46
CA SER A 302 13.30 2.06 14.26
C SER A 302 14.76 1.69 14.56
N ALA A 303 15.47 1.30 13.51
CA ALA A 303 16.83 0.80 13.58
C ALA A 303 17.83 1.87 14.02
N LEU A 304 18.75 1.48 14.92
CA LEU A 304 19.90 2.31 15.27
C LEU A 304 21.06 2.05 14.31
N ARG A 305 21.59 3.12 13.69
CA ARG A 305 22.70 3.07 12.73
C ARG A 305 23.87 3.91 13.21
N LEU A 306 25.09 3.38 13.07
CA LEU A 306 26.34 4.08 13.39
C LEU A 306 26.96 4.67 12.12
N LEU A 307 27.31 5.96 12.18
CA LEU A 307 28.04 6.71 11.15
C LEU A 307 29.34 7.26 11.72
N PRO A 308 30.48 6.56 11.52
CA PRO A 308 31.77 7.00 12.03
C PRO A 308 32.25 8.36 11.50
N ASN A 309 31.85 8.69 10.27
CA ASN A 309 32.38 9.84 9.51
C ASN A 309 31.33 10.92 9.25
N ALA A 310 30.25 10.98 10.04
CA ALA A 310 29.20 12.01 9.86
C ALA A 310 29.66 13.42 10.27
N THR A 311 30.75 13.54 11.03
CA THR A 311 31.21 14.77 11.68
C THR A 311 32.74 14.80 11.74
N LYS A 312 33.32 15.87 12.31
CA LYS A 312 34.75 15.90 12.63
C LYS A 312 35.10 14.80 13.65
N PRO A 313 36.21 14.04 13.44
CA PRO A 313 36.60 13.00 14.39
C PRO A 313 36.88 13.55 15.80
N VAL A 314 36.27 12.92 16.81
CA VAL A 314 36.50 13.21 18.23
C VAL A 314 37.19 12.03 18.89
N LYS A 315 38.28 12.30 19.63
CA LYS A 315 39.11 11.26 20.24
C LYS A 315 38.29 10.45 21.25
N GLY A 316 38.18 9.15 21.01
CA GLY A 316 37.47 8.23 21.91
C GLY A 316 35.97 8.12 21.66
N TRP A 317 35.42 8.84 20.68
CA TRP A 317 34.04 8.72 20.24
C TRP A 317 33.98 7.91 18.94
N LYS A 318 33.06 6.94 18.87
CA LYS A 318 32.94 5.99 17.74
C LYS A 318 32.23 6.57 16.51
N GLY A 319 31.68 7.78 16.63
CA GLY A 319 30.84 8.43 15.63
C GLY A 319 29.37 8.49 16.02
N LEU A 320 28.56 9.03 15.12
CA LEU A 320 27.17 9.36 15.36
C LEU A 320 26.26 8.14 15.26
N GLU A 321 25.48 7.89 16.31
CA GLU A 321 24.39 6.91 16.28
C GLU A 321 23.06 7.62 16.11
N TYR A 322 22.29 7.21 15.10
CA TYR A 322 20.99 7.81 14.78
C TYR A 322 19.93 6.74 14.50
N ARG A 323 18.67 7.10 14.67
CA ARG A 323 17.51 6.27 14.29
C ARG A 323 17.21 6.46 12.82
N ALA A 324 17.09 5.37 12.08
CA ALA A 324 16.56 5.42 10.72
C ALA A 324 15.12 5.98 10.78
N ALA A 325 14.93 7.16 10.22
CA ALA A 325 13.69 7.91 10.18
C ALA A 325 12.57 7.06 9.60
N PHE A 326 11.38 7.32 10.09
CA PHE A 326 10.16 6.60 9.79
C PHE A 326 9.06 7.62 9.50
N PRO A 327 8.42 7.61 8.33
CA PRO A 327 7.33 8.54 8.10
C PRO A 327 6.05 8.04 8.79
N VAL A 328 5.44 8.87 9.64
CA VAL A 328 4.18 8.53 10.31
C VAL A 328 3.07 8.27 9.29
N GLN A 329 3.01 9.08 8.24
CA GLN A 329 2.10 8.85 7.12
C GLN A 329 2.81 8.03 6.04
N LYS A 330 2.18 6.95 5.60
CA LYS A 330 2.68 6.15 4.49
C LYS A 330 2.81 7.01 3.22
N PRO A 331 3.98 7.07 2.58
CA PRO A 331 4.14 7.81 1.33
C PRO A 331 3.20 7.28 0.25
N PRO A 332 2.37 8.12 -0.41
CA PRO A 332 1.38 7.65 -1.38
C PRO A 332 2.02 7.04 -2.63
N GLY A 333 3.21 7.49 -3.03
CA GLY A 333 3.99 6.90 -4.11
C GLY A 333 4.87 5.72 -3.70
N ALA A 334 4.74 5.25 -2.45
CA ALA A 334 5.63 4.25 -1.83
C ALA A 334 7.12 4.62 -2.07
N ASN A 335 7.92 3.68 -2.58
CA ASN A 335 9.30 3.95 -3.03
C ASN A 335 9.44 3.89 -4.57
N PHE A 336 8.35 4.10 -5.31
CA PHE A 336 8.38 4.11 -6.78
C PHE A 336 8.75 5.47 -7.37
N TYR A 337 8.53 6.53 -6.60
CA TYR A 337 8.74 7.92 -6.97
C TYR A 337 9.61 8.62 -5.92
N PRO A 338 10.24 9.77 -6.24
CA PRO A 338 10.86 10.59 -5.22
C PRO A 338 9.81 11.01 -4.18
N PRO A 339 10.12 10.94 -2.87
CA PRO A 339 9.12 11.11 -1.80
C PRO A 339 8.53 12.53 -1.73
N ASP A 340 9.21 13.52 -2.29
CA ASP A 340 8.78 14.92 -2.35
C ASP A 340 8.20 15.33 -3.71
N MET A 341 8.11 14.39 -4.66
CA MET A 341 7.57 14.66 -5.98
C MET A 341 6.06 14.90 -5.89
N ASP A 342 5.62 16.07 -6.35
CA ASP A 342 4.19 16.33 -6.52
C ASP A 342 3.69 15.85 -7.90
N THR A 343 2.38 15.67 -8.02
CA THR A 343 1.78 15.16 -9.27
C THR A 343 1.97 16.13 -10.44
N ARG A 344 2.06 17.44 -10.17
CA ARG A 344 2.24 18.45 -11.22
C ARG A 344 3.65 18.40 -11.81
N GLU A 345 4.65 18.18 -10.98
CA GLU A 345 6.03 17.98 -11.40
C GLU A 345 6.13 16.77 -12.34
N PHE A 346 5.55 15.63 -11.94
CA PHE A 346 5.51 14.43 -12.78
C PHE A 346 4.83 14.70 -14.14
N GLU A 347 3.68 15.37 -14.14
CA GLU A 347 2.96 15.67 -15.38
C GLU A 347 3.76 16.59 -16.32
N LEU A 348 4.37 17.66 -15.79
CA LEU A 348 5.20 18.57 -16.59
C LEU A 348 6.42 17.86 -17.17
N TRP A 349 7.08 17.02 -16.36
CA TRP A 349 8.20 16.22 -16.83
C TRP A 349 7.77 15.20 -17.89
N LYS A 350 6.71 14.43 -17.63
CA LYS A 350 6.15 13.44 -18.58
C LYS A 350 5.80 14.09 -19.92
N ASP A 351 5.13 15.25 -19.89
CA ASP A 351 4.70 15.95 -21.11
C ASP A 351 5.89 16.48 -21.93
N SER A 352 7.07 16.62 -21.32
CA SER A 352 8.31 16.96 -22.01
C SER A 352 8.95 15.76 -22.74
N LEU A 353 8.56 14.53 -22.42
CA LEU A 353 9.14 13.30 -22.96
C LEU A 353 8.55 12.91 -24.33
N GLY A 354 9.29 12.11 -25.09
CA GLY A 354 8.75 11.44 -26.28
C GLY A 354 7.72 10.37 -25.92
N LYS A 355 6.84 9.99 -26.87
CA LYS A 355 5.72 9.05 -26.61
C LYS A 355 6.13 7.71 -26.00
N ASP A 356 7.25 7.14 -26.45
CA ASP A 356 7.73 5.85 -25.94
C ASP A 356 8.16 5.97 -24.47
N GLN A 357 8.85 7.07 -24.13
CA GLN A 357 9.25 7.38 -22.76
C GLN A 357 8.06 7.74 -21.86
N GLN A 358 7.01 8.37 -22.40
CA GLN A 358 5.76 8.59 -21.65
C GLN A 358 5.13 7.25 -21.28
N THR A 359 5.06 6.32 -22.24
CA THR A 359 4.56 4.95 -22.00
C THR A 359 5.38 4.24 -20.93
N GLU A 360 6.71 4.37 -20.97
CA GLU A 360 7.59 3.77 -19.95
C GLU A 360 7.43 4.44 -18.58
N ALA A 361 7.27 5.77 -18.54
CA ALA A 361 7.06 6.54 -17.31
C ALA A 361 5.73 6.21 -16.62
N THR A 362 4.67 5.94 -17.39
CA THR A 362 3.34 5.55 -16.88
C THR A 362 3.13 4.04 -16.85
N GLY A 363 4.12 3.26 -17.28
CA GLY A 363 4.03 1.80 -17.32
C GLY A 363 4.28 1.13 -15.97
N PHE A 364 3.97 -0.17 -15.91
CA PHE A 364 4.04 -1.00 -14.71
C PHE A 364 5.44 -1.20 -14.13
N PHE A 365 6.46 -1.31 -14.98
CA PHE A 365 7.73 -1.93 -14.64
C PHE A 365 8.91 -0.95 -14.56
N SER A 366 8.67 0.27 -14.07
CA SER A 366 9.68 1.32 -13.92
C SER A 366 9.49 2.11 -12.63
N VAL A 367 10.58 2.60 -12.05
CA VAL A 367 10.58 3.62 -10.98
C VAL A 367 11.03 4.96 -11.54
N ILE A 368 10.61 6.04 -10.91
CA ILE A 368 11.03 7.41 -11.21
C ILE A 368 12.00 7.86 -10.13
N LYS A 369 13.11 8.46 -10.54
CA LYS A 369 14.20 8.89 -9.66
C LYS A 369 14.63 10.32 -10.00
N ARG A 370 15.36 10.96 -9.08
CA ARG A 370 16.00 12.27 -9.27
C ARG A 370 17.50 12.12 -9.53
N HIS A 371 18.03 12.88 -10.48
CA HIS A 371 19.48 12.94 -10.70
C HIS A 371 20.20 13.57 -9.50
N SER A 372 19.62 14.62 -8.93
CA SER A 372 20.13 15.31 -7.75
C SER A 372 20.32 14.38 -6.53
N GLU A 373 19.31 13.54 -6.22
CA GLU A 373 19.41 12.53 -5.15
C GLU A 373 20.49 11.51 -5.43
N PHE A 374 20.58 11.01 -6.67
CA PHE A 374 21.60 10.03 -7.05
C PHE A 374 23.02 10.57 -6.82
N LEU A 375 23.28 11.83 -7.17
CA LEU A 375 24.60 12.46 -7.00
C LEU A 375 25.00 12.59 -5.52
N LEU A 376 24.05 12.92 -4.65
CA LEU A 376 24.27 13.03 -3.21
C LEU A 376 24.54 11.67 -2.55
N ASP A 377 23.91 10.60 -3.04
CA ASP A 377 24.08 9.26 -2.48
C ASP A 377 25.33 8.55 -3.05
N SER A 378 25.76 8.90 -4.26
CA SER A 378 26.91 8.28 -4.93
C SER A 378 28.27 8.97 -4.64
N ASN A 379 28.28 10.16 -4.04
CA ASN A 379 29.47 11.02 -3.89
C ASN A 379 30.20 11.28 -5.24
N THR A 380 29.48 11.24 -6.37
CA THR A 380 30.05 11.49 -7.70
C THR A 380 29.70 12.87 -8.20
N THR A 381 30.66 13.60 -8.77
CA THR A 381 30.45 14.93 -9.37
C THR A 381 30.11 14.88 -10.87
N GLU A 382 29.62 13.74 -11.38
CA GLU A 382 29.20 13.65 -12.78
C GLU A 382 27.89 14.41 -13.00
N ASN A 383 28.03 15.72 -13.24
CA ASN A 383 26.96 16.55 -13.77
C ASN A 383 26.45 15.93 -15.09
N LYS A 384 25.32 15.23 -15.04
CA LYS A 384 24.44 15.12 -16.21
C LYS A 384 23.70 16.44 -16.38
N ALA A 385 24.47 17.50 -16.61
CA ALA A 385 23.97 18.79 -17.04
C ALA A 385 23.44 18.62 -18.48
N GLY A 386 22.11 18.67 -18.64
CA GLY A 386 21.50 18.62 -19.97
C GLY A 386 19.98 18.50 -20.00
N SER A 387 19.32 18.09 -18.92
CA SER A 387 17.85 18.04 -18.84
C SER A 387 17.32 19.26 -18.08
N ALA A 388 16.25 19.88 -18.59
CA ALA A 388 15.51 20.93 -17.87
C ALA A 388 14.75 20.39 -16.65
N HIS A 389 14.68 19.06 -16.50
CA HIS A 389 13.97 18.36 -15.43
C HIS A 389 14.91 17.36 -14.73
N ASP A 390 14.77 17.24 -13.42
CA ASP A 390 15.61 16.38 -12.56
C ASP A 390 15.16 14.90 -12.54
N LEU A 391 13.94 14.61 -13.03
CA LEU A 391 13.37 13.27 -13.04
C LEU A 391 13.87 12.40 -14.20
N TYR A 392 14.06 11.10 -13.95
CA TYR A 392 14.36 10.09 -14.97
C TYR A 392 13.76 8.72 -14.65
N ILE A 393 13.62 7.89 -15.68
CA ILE A 393 13.03 6.54 -15.61
C ILE A 393 14.12 5.50 -15.35
N VAL A 394 13.86 4.54 -14.45
CA VAL A 394 14.68 3.36 -14.24
C VAL A 394 13.81 2.10 -14.33
N PRO A 395 14.05 1.18 -15.29
CA PRO A 395 13.28 -0.06 -15.37
C PRO A 395 13.59 -0.98 -14.18
N TYR A 396 12.63 -1.82 -13.78
CA TYR A 396 12.76 -2.73 -12.63
C TYR A 396 13.95 -3.67 -12.76
N SER A 397 14.24 -4.18 -13.97
CA SER A 397 15.40 -5.02 -14.25
C SER A 397 16.74 -4.35 -13.92
N GLN A 398 16.78 -3.01 -13.90
CA GLN A 398 17.95 -2.23 -13.50
C GLN A 398 17.89 -1.84 -12.02
N GLU A 399 16.77 -1.29 -11.55
CA GLU A 399 16.59 -0.87 -10.14
C GLU A 399 16.83 -2.04 -9.19
N TYR A 400 16.28 -3.21 -9.50
CA TYR A 400 16.32 -4.39 -8.64
C TYR A 400 17.25 -5.50 -9.16
N LYS A 401 18.20 -5.14 -10.03
CA LYS A 401 19.05 -6.07 -10.80
C LYS A 401 19.63 -7.23 -9.98
N SER A 402 20.20 -6.94 -8.80
CA SER A 402 20.84 -7.97 -7.98
C SER A 402 19.85 -9.02 -7.46
N LEU A 403 18.66 -8.60 -7.05
CA LEU A 403 17.63 -9.49 -6.54
C LEU A 403 16.97 -10.26 -7.68
N LEU A 404 16.67 -9.57 -8.79
CA LEU A 404 16.08 -10.19 -9.98
C LEU A 404 17.02 -11.20 -10.64
N ALA A 405 18.33 -10.94 -10.68
CA ALA A 405 19.31 -11.92 -11.17
C ALA A 405 19.34 -13.19 -10.30
N LYS A 406 19.26 -13.05 -8.98
CA LYS A 406 19.18 -14.18 -8.05
C LYS A 406 17.89 -14.98 -8.26
N ALA A 407 16.74 -14.30 -8.39
CA ALA A 407 15.47 -14.95 -8.66
C ALA A 407 15.48 -15.68 -10.02
N ALA A 408 15.99 -15.04 -11.06
CA ALA A 408 16.12 -15.62 -12.41
C ALA A 408 16.99 -16.88 -12.40
N GLU A 409 18.13 -16.89 -11.71
CA GLU A 409 18.99 -18.07 -11.58
C GLU A 409 18.24 -19.25 -10.93
N LEU A 410 17.46 -18.99 -9.88
CA LEU A 410 16.67 -20.00 -9.19
C LEU A 410 15.54 -20.53 -10.07
N LEU A 411 14.86 -19.67 -10.82
CA LEU A 411 13.81 -20.06 -11.76
C LEU A 411 14.36 -20.89 -12.93
N HIS A 412 15.52 -20.52 -13.51
CA HIS A 412 16.17 -21.36 -14.52
C HIS A 412 16.55 -22.74 -13.98
N LYS A 413 17.08 -22.82 -12.75
CA LYS A 413 17.37 -24.10 -12.08
C LYS A 413 16.12 -24.95 -11.92
N ALA A 414 15.02 -24.37 -11.41
CA ALA A 414 13.74 -25.07 -11.30
C ALA A 414 13.24 -25.55 -12.68
N GLY A 415 13.30 -24.68 -13.71
CA GLY A 415 12.91 -25.00 -15.09
C GLY A 415 13.77 -26.09 -15.75
N ASN A 416 15.04 -26.23 -15.36
CA ASN A 416 15.92 -27.29 -15.84
C ASN A 416 15.63 -28.65 -15.20
N ILE A 417 15.01 -28.67 -14.02
CA ILE A 417 14.72 -29.88 -13.24
C ILE A 417 13.32 -30.42 -13.57
N THR A 418 12.33 -29.53 -13.70
CA THR A 418 10.93 -29.93 -13.93
C THR A 418 10.76 -30.77 -15.20
N ASP A 419 9.90 -31.77 -15.11
CA ASP A 419 9.47 -32.63 -16.22
C ASP A 419 8.25 -32.09 -16.98
N SER A 420 7.52 -31.13 -16.41
CA SER A 420 6.42 -30.44 -17.10
C SER A 420 6.92 -29.45 -18.16
N PRO A 421 6.57 -29.61 -19.45
CA PRO A 421 7.01 -28.71 -20.52
C PRO A 421 6.44 -27.28 -20.38
N SER A 422 5.19 -27.14 -19.96
CA SER A 422 4.52 -25.85 -19.77
C SER A 422 5.17 -25.08 -18.61
N LEU A 423 5.42 -25.75 -17.48
CA LEU A 423 6.11 -25.16 -16.34
C LEU A 423 7.54 -24.78 -16.71
N LYS A 424 8.27 -25.63 -17.44
CA LYS A 424 9.61 -25.30 -17.93
C LYS A 424 9.61 -24.01 -18.77
N ARG A 425 8.67 -23.89 -19.71
CA ARG A 425 8.51 -22.67 -20.54
C ARG A 425 8.26 -21.44 -19.67
N LEU A 426 7.33 -21.52 -18.73
CA LEU A 426 7.04 -20.43 -17.80
C LEU A 426 8.28 -20.01 -17.00
N LEU A 427 8.95 -20.98 -16.35
CA LEU A 427 10.07 -20.67 -15.47
C LEU A 427 11.27 -20.06 -16.21
N HIS A 428 11.58 -20.54 -17.41
CA HIS A 428 12.66 -19.97 -18.23
C HIS A 428 12.29 -18.58 -18.75
N SER A 429 11.11 -18.43 -19.36
CA SER A 429 10.68 -17.13 -19.89
C SER A 429 10.49 -16.08 -18.80
N LYS A 430 10.01 -16.44 -17.61
CA LYS A 430 9.88 -15.51 -16.48
C LYS A 430 11.24 -15.10 -15.91
N ALA A 431 12.21 -16.02 -15.86
CA ALA A 431 13.58 -15.70 -15.48
C ALA A 431 14.22 -14.70 -16.47
N ASP A 432 14.02 -14.91 -17.77
CA ASP A 432 14.49 -13.99 -18.81
C ASP A 432 13.78 -12.62 -18.71
N ALA A 433 12.47 -12.60 -18.44
CA ALA A 433 11.68 -11.39 -18.25
C ALA A 433 12.18 -10.51 -17.09
N PHE A 434 12.60 -11.12 -15.97
CA PHE A 434 13.22 -10.38 -14.86
C PHE A 434 14.47 -9.61 -15.26
N LEU A 435 15.20 -10.08 -16.28
CA LEU A 435 16.42 -9.44 -16.75
C LEU A 435 16.17 -8.49 -17.92
N SER A 436 15.19 -8.79 -18.78
CA SER A 436 14.83 -7.96 -19.95
C SER A 436 13.89 -6.81 -19.62
N ASN A 437 13.12 -6.91 -18.53
CA ASN A 437 11.99 -6.05 -18.17
C ASN A 437 10.75 -6.20 -19.09
N ASP A 438 10.72 -7.22 -19.96
CA ASP A 438 9.57 -7.52 -20.82
C ASP A 438 8.92 -8.83 -20.38
N TYR A 439 7.71 -8.72 -19.84
CA TYR A 439 6.95 -9.83 -19.26
C TYR A 439 5.99 -10.51 -20.24
N TYR A 440 5.84 -9.97 -21.46
CA TYR A 440 4.79 -10.37 -22.40
C TYR A 440 4.74 -11.88 -22.65
N ASP A 441 5.85 -12.45 -23.12
CA ASP A 441 5.94 -13.88 -23.45
C ASP A 441 5.79 -14.79 -22.21
N SER A 442 6.27 -14.31 -21.06
CA SER A 442 6.24 -15.06 -19.80
C SER A 442 4.83 -15.14 -19.21
N ASP A 443 4.03 -14.09 -19.34
CA ASP A 443 2.65 -14.09 -18.87
C ASP A 443 1.72 -14.89 -19.79
N ILE A 444 1.99 -14.91 -21.11
CA ILE A 444 1.33 -15.88 -22.00
C ILE A 444 1.68 -17.31 -21.58
N ALA A 445 2.97 -17.59 -21.27
CA ALA A 445 3.37 -18.90 -20.77
C ALA A 445 2.71 -19.26 -19.42
N TRP A 446 2.36 -18.26 -18.59
CA TRP A 446 1.62 -18.44 -17.34
C TRP A 446 0.13 -18.73 -17.58
N ILE A 447 -0.52 -18.05 -18.51
CA ILE A 447 -1.90 -18.34 -18.93
C ILE A 447 -1.98 -19.79 -19.45
N ASP A 448 -1.02 -20.19 -20.27
CA ASP A 448 -0.93 -21.53 -20.88
C ASP A 448 -0.45 -22.64 -19.91
N LEU A 449 -0.28 -22.33 -18.61
CA LEU A 449 0.30 -23.27 -17.65
C LEU A 449 -0.61 -24.48 -17.42
N ASP A 450 -0.11 -25.67 -17.78
CA ASP A 450 -0.71 -26.96 -17.46
C ASP A 450 0.29 -27.84 -16.72
N SER A 451 0.27 -27.75 -15.39
CA SER A 451 1.21 -28.41 -14.49
C SER A 451 0.57 -28.70 -13.14
N LYS A 452 1.10 -29.69 -12.42
CA LYS A 452 0.67 -29.99 -11.05
C LYS A 452 1.17 -28.94 -10.04
N LEU A 453 2.35 -28.36 -10.29
CA LEU A 453 2.80 -27.15 -9.60
C LEU A 453 2.26 -25.94 -10.35
N ASP A 454 1.55 -25.08 -9.62
CA ASP A 454 1.13 -23.76 -10.09
C ASP A 454 2.05 -22.69 -9.49
N VAL A 455 2.53 -21.79 -10.35
CA VAL A 455 3.54 -20.80 -10.00
C VAL A 455 3.12 -19.47 -10.58
N THR A 456 2.77 -18.54 -9.70
CA THR A 456 2.63 -17.12 -10.02
C THR A 456 3.78 -16.38 -9.36
N ILE A 457 4.61 -15.67 -10.12
CA ILE A 457 5.76 -14.94 -9.59
C ILE A 457 6.15 -13.79 -10.51
N GLY A 458 6.19 -12.56 -9.99
CA GLY A 458 6.55 -11.37 -10.74
C GLY A 458 5.88 -10.10 -10.24
N PRO A 459 6.03 -8.98 -10.97
CA PRO A 459 5.35 -7.73 -10.67
C PRO A 459 3.96 -7.71 -11.31
N TYR A 460 2.90 -7.50 -10.52
CA TYR A 460 1.51 -7.59 -11.01
C TYR A 460 0.62 -6.43 -10.56
N GLU A 461 0.36 -6.31 -9.26
CA GLU A 461 -0.67 -5.42 -8.74
C GLU A 461 -0.16 -4.00 -8.49
N THR A 462 -1.01 -2.98 -8.63
CA THR A 462 -0.60 -1.56 -8.51
C THR A 462 -1.12 -0.85 -7.26
N TYR A 463 -1.76 -1.58 -6.33
CA TYR A 463 -2.45 -0.99 -5.16
C TYR A 463 -1.54 -0.20 -4.21
N GLU A 464 -0.23 -0.51 -4.19
CA GLU A 464 0.75 0.17 -3.35
C GLU A 464 1.10 1.57 -3.90
N ASP A 465 0.93 1.80 -5.20
CA ASP A 465 1.02 3.12 -5.81
C ASP A 465 -0.32 3.86 -5.68
N LYS A 466 -0.48 4.56 -4.57
CA LYS A 466 -1.66 5.41 -4.31
C LYS A 466 -1.58 6.77 -4.98
N LEU A 467 -0.47 7.10 -5.64
CA LEU A 467 -0.30 8.38 -6.33
C LEU A 467 -0.97 8.33 -7.71
N PHE A 468 -0.69 7.27 -8.48
CA PHE A 468 -1.21 7.11 -9.84
C PHE A 468 -1.81 5.73 -10.14
N GLY A 469 -1.48 4.69 -9.36
CA GLY A 469 -1.86 3.31 -9.64
C GLY A 469 -1.16 2.71 -10.86
N TYR A 470 0.01 3.25 -11.23
CA TYR A 470 0.79 2.78 -12.38
C TYR A 470 1.74 1.65 -12.03
N LYS A 471 2.34 1.66 -10.82
CA LYS A 471 3.55 0.87 -10.54
C LYS A 471 3.24 -0.47 -9.89
N ALA A 472 3.77 -1.55 -10.47
CA ALA A 472 3.45 -2.92 -10.06
C ALA A 472 4.35 -3.41 -8.90
N THR A 473 3.76 -4.08 -7.92
CA THR A 473 4.48 -4.72 -6.81
C THR A 473 4.86 -6.16 -7.13
N PHE A 474 6.02 -6.60 -6.66
CA PHE A 474 6.45 -7.99 -6.76
C PHE A 474 5.71 -8.87 -5.76
N GLU A 475 5.19 -9.99 -6.23
CA GLU A 475 4.54 -11.02 -5.43
C GLU A 475 4.79 -12.42 -5.97
N ALA A 476 4.49 -13.42 -5.14
CA ALA A 476 4.53 -14.82 -5.52
C ALA A 476 3.45 -15.65 -4.81
N TYR A 477 2.88 -16.60 -5.55
CA TYR A 477 2.03 -17.67 -5.04
C TYR A 477 2.50 -19.00 -5.63
N ILE A 478 2.92 -19.91 -4.75
CA ILE A 478 3.38 -21.25 -5.12
C ILE A 478 2.39 -22.26 -4.54
N GLY A 479 1.81 -23.11 -5.37
CA GLY A 479 0.82 -24.08 -4.93
C GLY A 479 0.79 -25.38 -5.73
N VAL A 480 -0.02 -26.31 -5.25
CA VAL A 480 -0.34 -27.55 -5.97
C VAL A 480 -1.74 -27.43 -6.56
N ARG A 481 -1.88 -27.66 -7.85
CA ARG A 481 -3.19 -27.65 -8.52
C ARG A 481 -4.09 -28.76 -7.97
N ASP A 482 -5.30 -28.39 -7.56
CA ASP A 482 -6.39 -29.32 -7.26
C ASP A 482 -7.13 -29.61 -8.57
N ASP A 483 -6.83 -30.75 -9.19
CA ASP A 483 -7.39 -31.11 -10.50
C ASP A 483 -8.91 -31.39 -10.40
N GLN A 484 -9.40 -31.87 -9.24
CA GLN A 484 -10.82 -32.13 -9.04
C GLN A 484 -11.60 -30.82 -8.96
N ALA A 485 -11.14 -29.90 -8.11
CA ALA A 485 -11.78 -28.59 -7.99
C ALA A 485 -11.64 -27.79 -9.30
N THR A 486 -10.47 -27.81 -9.94
CA THR A 486 -10.25 -27.16 -11.25
C THR A 486 -11.19 -27.71 -12.33
N ALA A 487 -11.42 -29.02 -12.38
CA ALA A 487 -12.36 -29.63 -13.32
C ALA A 487 -13.82 -29.21 -13.05
N GLN A 488 -14.19 -29.03 -11.78
CA GLN A 488 -15.51 -28.47 -11.43
C GLN A 488 -15.66 -27.02 -11.90
N LEU A 489 -14.57 -26.24 -11.94
CA LEU A 489 -14.61 -24.86 -12.48
C LEU A 489 -14.83 -24.82 -13.98
N LYS A 490 -14.18 -25.75 -14.70
CA LYS A 490 -14.35 -25.88 -16.15
C LYS A 490 -15.82 -26.04 -16.52
N LEU A 491 -16.63 -26.69 -15.66
CA LEU A 491 -18.07 -26.78 -15.84
C LEU A 491 -18.73 -25.40 -15.93
N PHE A 492 -18.38 -24.44 -15.07
CA PHE A 492 -18.94 -23.08 -15.09
C PHE A 492 -18.51 -22.34 -16.36
N GLY A 493 -17.21 -22.37 -16.66
CA GLY A 493 -16.65 -21.77 -17.87
C GLY A 493 -17.31 -22.28 -19.15
N ASP A 494 -17.44 -23.60 -19.28
CA ASP A 494 -18.08 -24.27 -20.43
C ASP A 494 -19.57 -23.92 -20.57
N ASN A 495 -20.22 -23.41 -19.52
CA ASN A 495 -21.64 -23.06 -19.50
C ASN A 495 -21.91 -21.55 -19.46
N LEU A 496 -20.90 -20.67 -19.52
CA LEU A 496 -21.11 -19.21 -19.45
C LEU A 496 -22.09 -18.69 -20.51
N GLN A 497 -21.97 -19.14 -21.77
CA GLN A 497 -22.90 -18.73 -22.83
C GLN A 497 -24.33 -19.16 -22.51
N VAL A 498 -24.51 -20.37 -21.96
CA VAL A 498 -25.83 -20.86 -21.56
C VAL A 498 -26.38 -20.01 -20.42
N LEU A 499 -25.55 -19.62 -19.46
CA LEU A 499 -25.95 -18.73 -18.36
C LEU A 499 -26.34 -17.34 -18.88
N GLU A 500 -25.52 -16.70 -19.72
CA GLU A 500 -25.78 -15.41 -20.35
C GLU A 500 -27.14 -15.39 -21.06
N GLN A 501 -27.39 -16.39 -21.90
CA GLN A 501 -28.64 -16.48 -22.66
C GLN A 501 -29.87 -16.71 -21.76
N ASN A 502 -29.69 -17.20 -20.54
CA ASN A 502 -30.78 -17.45 -19.59
C ASN A 502 -30.89 -16.42 -18.48
N LEU A 503 -29.99 -15.42 -18.41
CA LEU A 503 -30.02 -14.38 -17.39
C LEU A 503 -31.43 -13.77 -17.25
N PRO A 504 -31.86 -13.42 -16.01
CA PRO A 504 -33.20 -12.92 -15.73
C PRO A 504 -33.34 -11.44 -16.15
N MET A 505 -33.02 -11.13 -17.41
CA MET A 505 -33.11 -9.81 -18.02
C MET A 505 -33.70 -9.89 -19.43
N ASP A 506 -34.15 -8.77 -19.99
CA ASP A 506 -34.68 -8.72 -21.35
C ASP A 506 -33.66 -9.16 -22.38
N SER A 507 -34.10 -9.91 -23.40
CA SER A 507 -33.22 -10.53 -24.40
C SER A 507 -32.42 -9.51 -25.21
N VAL A 508 -32.91 -8.27 -25.32
CA VAL A 508 -32.21 -7.19 -26.05
C VAL A 508 -30.89 -6.77 -25.38
N TYR A 509 -30.71 -7.10 -24.11
CA TYR A 509 -29.51 -6.75 -23.33
C TYR A 509 -28.51 -7.90 -23.21
N LYS A 510 -28.83 -9.09 -23.73
CA LYS A 510 -27.97 -10.27 -23.62
C LYS A 510 -26.83 -10.23 -24.63
N SER A 511 -25.63 -10.53 -24.17
CA SER A 511 -24.44 -10.62 -24.99
C SER A 511 -24.52 -11.83 -25.92
N GLU A 512 -24.13 -11.66 -27.18
CA GLU A 512 -24.09 -12.76 -28.14
C GLU A 512 -22.91 -13.70 -27.89
N ASP A 513 -21.78 -13.15 -27.42
CA ASP A 513 -20.54 -13.87 -27.12
C ASP A 513 -20.07 -13.55 -25.70
N VAL A 514 -19.78 -14.61 -24.92
CA VAL A 514 -19.07 -14.51 -23.64
C VAL A 514 -17.87 -15.44 -23.64
N ASN A 515 -16.77 -15.00 -23.04
CA ASN A 515 -15.54 -15.77 -22.92
C ASN A 515 -15.24 -16.07 -21.46
N ALA A 516 -14.97 -17.33 -21.16
CA ALA A 516 -14.50 -17.73 -19.83
C ALA A 516 -12.99 -17.55 -19.74
N ALA A 517 -12.52 -16.84 -18.72
CA ALA A 517 -11.13 -16.93 -18.31
C ALA A 517 -10.83 -18.37 -17.85
N PRO A 518 -9.70 -18.98 -18.22
CA PRO A 518 -9.25 -20.22 -17.60
C PRO A 518 -9.12 -20.03 -16.09
N ILE A 519 -9.61 -21.00 -15.32
CA ILE A 519 -9.56 -20.94 -13.86
C ILE A 519 -8.77 -22.14 -13.32
N ARG A 520 -7.86 -21.91 -12.40
CA ARG A 520 -7.08 -22.94 -11.69
C ARG A 520 -7.36 -22.85 -10.19
N VAL A 521 -7.66 -23.99 -9.57
CA VAL A 521 -7.74 -24.09 -8.11
C VAL A 521 -6.45 -24.68 -7.58
N ILE A 522 -5.86 -24.05 -6.58
CA ILE A 522 -4.61 -24.50 -5.99
C ILE A 522 -4.72 -24.60 -4.47
N GLN A 523 -3.96 -25.53 -3.90
CA GLN A 523 -3.60 -25.52 -2.49
C GLN A 523 -2.30 -24.76 -2.33
N LEU A 524 -2.35 -23.61 -1.66
CA LEU A 524 -1.20 -22.73 -1.44
C LEU A 524 -0.16 -23.42 -0.55
N ILE A 525 1.10 -23.44 -1.00
CA ILE A 525 2.25 -23.92 -0.21
C ILE A 525 3.01 -22.74 0.39
N TYR A 526 3.13 -21.64 -0.35
CA TYR A 526 3.87 -20.46 0.08
C TYR A 526 3.45 -19.24 -0.73
N ASN A 527 3.42 -18.08 -0.08
CA ASN A 527 3.29 -16.79 -0.73
C ASN A 527 4.35 -15.80 -0.21
N ALA A 528 4.69 -14.79 -1.00
CA ALA A 528 5.72 -13.81 -0.69
C ALA A 528 5.52 -12.51 -1.49
N GLY A 529 6.20 -11.44 -1.08
CA GLY A 529 6.07 -10.12 -1.70
C GLY A 529 4.84 -9.38 -1.21
N ASP A 530 4.01 -8.84 -2.12
CA ASP A 530 2.80 -8.08 -1.81
C ASP A 530 1.63 -8.94 -1.29
N VAL A 531 1.84 -9.57 -0.14
CA VAL A 531 0.86 -10.45 0.53
C VAL A 531 0.59 -9.97 1.97
N LYS A 532 0.67 -8.65 2.15
CA LYS A 532 0.52 -7.96 3.44
C LYS A 532 -0.94 -7.94 3.91
N GLY A 533 -1.15 -8.00 5.22
CA GLY A 533 -2.46 -7.85 5.84
C GLY A 533 -3.41 -9.00 5.46
N PRO A 534 -4.66 -8.70 5.08
CA PRO A 534 -5.62 -9.69 4.64
C PRO A 534 -5.09 -10.61 3.53
N GLN A 535 -5.34 -11.91 3.63
CA GLN A 535 -4.84 -12.89 2.68
C GLN A 535 -5.72 -12.99 1.44
N THR A 536 -5.12 -12.96 0.26
CA THR A 536 -5.76 -13.19 -1.04
C THR A 536 -6.49 -14.53 -1.06
N VAL A 537 -7.70 -14.57 -1.62
CA VAL A 537 -8.47 -15.84 -1.81
C VAL A 537 -8.49 -16.27 -3.27
N ALA A 538 -8.41 -15.31 -4.19
CA ALA A 538 -8.30 -15.51 -5.61
C ALA A 538 -7.63 -14.27 -6.22
N PHE A 539 -7.06 -14.43 -7.40
CA PHE A 539 -6.52 -13.34 -8.21
C PHE A 539 -6.70 -13.62 -9.69
N ASN A 540 -6.79 -12.57 -10.50
CA ASN A 540 -7.00 -12.65 -11.95
C ASN A 540 -5.91 -11.86 -12.67
N LEU A 541 -5.10 -12.54 -13.49
CA LEU A 541 -3.89 -11.98 -14.10
C LEU A 541 -3.79 -12.38 -15.58
N PRO A 542 -2.92 -11.74 -16.37
CA PRO A 542 -2.13 -10.55 -16.05
C PRO A 542 -2.97 -9.26 -16.12
N ASN A 543 -2.45 -8.19 -15.54
CA ASN A 543 -3.05 -6.84 -15.60
C ASN A 543 -2.72 -6.08 -16.90
N ASP A 544 -1.69 -6.51 -17.65
CA ASP A 544 -1.24 -5.86 -18.89
C ASP A 544 -2.30 -5.97 -20.00
N GLU A 545 -2.88 -4.83 -20.37
CA GLU A 545 -3.99 -4.77 -21.31
C GLU A 545 -3.65 -5.29 -22.70
N ARG A 546 -2.36 -5.29 -23.08
CA ARG A 546 -1.93 -5.86 -24.37
C ARG A 546 -2.21 -7.36 -24.39
N ILE A 547 -1.87 -8.06 -23.30
CA ILE A 547 -2.10 -9.50 -23.17
C ILE A 547 -3.58 -9.79 -22.98
N VAL A 548 -4.26 -9.00 -22.15
CA VAL A 548 -5.71 -9.17 -21.92
C VAL A 548 -6.49 -9.08 -23.24
N ASN A 549 -6.14 -8.15 -24.12
CA ASN A 549 -6.79 -8.01 -25.44
C ASN A 549 -6.46 -9.18 -26.39
N ASP A 550 -5.23 -9.69 -26.35
CA ASP A 550 -4.76 -10.73 -27.28
C ASP A 550 -5.15 -12.16 -26.84
N ARG A 551 -5.20 -12.41 -25.53
CA ARG A 551 -5.30 -13.76 -24.93
C ARG A 551 -6.32 -13.88 -23.80
N GLY A 552 -6.84 -12.77 -23.27
CA GLY A 552 -7.65 -12.75 -22.05
C GLY A 552 -6.80 -12.87 -20.79
N THR A 553 -7.46 -13.19 -19.67
CA THR A 553 -6.84 -13.39 -18.36
C THR A 553 -6.97 -14.84 -17.91
N SER A 554 -6.32 -15.22 -16.82
CA SER A 554 -6.59 -16.45 -16.06
C SER A 554 -6.76 -16.13 -14.59
N MET A 555 -7.64 -16.88 -13.95
CA MET A 555 -7.91 -16.74 -12.52
C MET A 555 -7.34 -17.93 -11.75
N VAL A 556 -6.79 -17.64 -10.57
CA VAL A 556 -6.29 -18.65 -9.64
C VAL A 556 -7.03 -18.50 -8.32
N MET A 557 -7.55 -19.61 -7.79
CA MET A 557 -8.24 -19.66 -6.50
C MET A 557 -7.42 -20.43 -5.47
N LEU A 558 -7.27 -19.85 -4.28
CA LEU A 558 -6.51 -20.38 -3.15
C LEU A 558 -7.45 -21.12 -2.21
N LYS A 559 -7.62 -22.44 -2.44
CA LYS A 559 -8.63 -23.25 -1.77
C LYS A 559 -8.37 -23.37 -0.27
N ASN A 560 -7.17 -23.76 0.15
CA ASN A 560 -6.83 -23.88 1.58
C ASN A 560 -6.85 -22.55 2.34
N VAL A 561 -6.57 -21.42 1.67
CA VAL A 561 -6.80 -20.09 2.25
C VAL A 561 -8.29 -19.86 2.47
N SER A 562 -9.13 -20.24 1.50
CA SER A 562 -10.58 -20.16 1.62
C SER A 562 -11.13 -21.10 2.71
N GLU A 563 -10.57 -22.30 2.85
CA GLU A 563 -10.90 -23.25 3.93
C GLU A 563 -10.58 -22.65 5.31
N ALA A 564 -9.40 -22.06 5.46
CA ALA A 564 -8.99 -21.39 6.70
C ALA A 564 -9.91 -20.19 7.06
N LYS A 565 -10.26 -19.35 6.08
CA LYS A 565 -11.21 -18.25 6.30
C LYS A 565 -12.61 -18.76 6.61
N PHE A 566 -13.04 -19.85 5.98
CA PHE A 566 -14.31 -20.50 6.29
C PHE A 566 -14.32 -20.98 7.75
N GLU A 567 -13.29 -21.69 8.18
CA GLU A 567 -13.17 -22.25 9.53
C GLU A 567 -13.08 -21.17 10.61
N HIS A 568 -12.17 -20.20 10.44
CA HIS A 568 -11.87 -19.23 11.50
C HIS A 568 -12.78 -17.99 11.51
N ILE A 569 -13.52 -17.74 10.43
CA ILE A 569 -14.31 -16.52 10.27
C ILE A 569 -15.77 -16.86 9.99
N LEU A 570 -16.05 -17.64 8.93
CA LEU A 570 -17.44 -17.88 8.52
C LEU A 570 -18.20 -18.78 9.50
N LEU A 571 -17.57 -19.84 10.03
CA LEU A 571 -18.20 -20.71 11.02
C LEU A 571 -18.52 -19.99 12.34
N PRO A 572 -17.61 -19.21 12.97
CA PRO A 572 -17.97 -18.39 14.12
C PRO A 572 -19.07 -17.37 13.84
N ILE A 573 -19.10 -16.80 12.63
CA ILE A 573 -20.20 -15.94 12.19
C ILE A 573 -21.51 -16.71 12.15
N ALA A 574 -21.54 -17.90 11.57
CA ALA A 574 -22.72 -18.76 11.54
C ALA A 574 -23.17 -19.16 12.96
N GLU A 575 -22.21 -19.49 13.83
CA GLU A 575 -22.48 -19.82 15.24
C GLU A 575 -23.10 -18.63 15.98
N GLY A 576 -22.70 -17.39 15.68
CA GLY A 576 -23.26 -16.18 16.27
C GLY A 576 -24.60 -15.75 15.67
N CYS A 577 -24.72 -15.78 14.34
CA CYS A 577 -25.77 -15.04 13.62
C CYS A 577 -26.79 -15.93 12.90
N VAL A 578 -26.51 -17.20 12.60
CA VAL A 578 -27.45 -18.09 11.89
C VAL A 578 -28.29 -18.90 12.88
N ALA A 579 -29.57 -19.11 12.58
CA ALA A 579 -30.49 -19.92 13.39
C ALA A 579 -29.99 -21.36 13.54
N LYS A 580 -30.11 -21.94 14.74
CA LYS A 580 -29.45 -23.21 15.12
C LYS A 580 -29.81 -24.37 14.19
N GLU A 581 -31.07 -24.44 13.78
CA GLU A 581 -31.61 -25.46 12.88
C GLU A 581 -31.09 -25.37 11.43
N GLN A 582 -30.46 -24.25 11.06
CA GLN A 582 -29.84 -24.06 9.74
C GLN A 582 -28.31 -24.02 9.79
N GLN A 583 -27.69 -24.01 10.97
CA GLN A 583 -26.22 -23.91 11.09
C GLN A 583 -25.49 -25.06 10.37
N GLU A 584 -26.05 -26.27 10.37
CA GLU A 584 -25.47 -27.43 9.65
C GLU A 584 -25.50 -27.28 8.13
N LEU A 585 -26.26 -26.32 7.59
CA LEU A 585 -26.30 -25.98 6.17
C LEU A 585 -25.20 -24.97 5.78
N VAL A 586 -24.42 -24.47 6.74
CA VAL A 586 -23.23 -23.68 6.44
C VAL A 586 -22.08 -24.63 6.19
N ASP A 587 -21.77 -24.88 4.91
CA ASP A 587 -20.68 -25.75 4.49
C ASP A 587 -19.70 -25.06 3.52
N PHE A 588 -18.48 -25.59 3.51
CA PHE A 588 -17.36 -25.07 2.73
C PHE A 588 -17.60 -25.22 1.24
N ASP A 589 -18.12 -26.37 0.78
CA ASP A 589 -18.35 -26.63 -0.64
C ASP A 589 -19.27 -25.57 -1.23
N SER A 590 -20.34 -25.21 -0.53
CA SER A 590 -21.31 -24.20 -0.95
C SER A 590 -20.72 -22.79 -0.91
N PHE A 591 -19.95 -22.45 0.12
CA PHE A 591 -19.25 -21.17 0.21
C PHE A 591 -18.25 -21.02 -0.95
N PHE A 592 -17.38 -22.01 -1.14
CA PHE A 592 -16.35 -22.00 -2.16
C PHE A 592 -16.93 -22.01 -3.57
N THR A 593 -17.96 -22.83 -3.81
CA THR A 593 -18.67 -22.89 -5.10
C THR A 593 -19.38 -21.58 -5.42
N HIS A 594 -19.89 -20.86 -4.42
CA HIS A 594 -20.42 -19.50 -4.62
C HIS A 594 -19.34 -18.50 -4.99
N THR A 595 -18.19 -18.49 -4.31
CA THR A 595 -17.05 -17.63 -4.69
C THR A 595 -16.61 -17.90 -6.13
N ILE A 596 -16.48 -19.16 -6.52
CA ILE A 596 -16.19 -19.55 -7.92
C ILE A 596 -17.21 -18.95 -8.89
N CYS A 597 -18.49 -19.08 -8.55
CA CYS A 597 -19.56 -18.66 -9.43
C CYS A 597 -19.67 -17.14 -9.49
N HIS A 598 -19.38 -16.44 -8.40
CA HIS A 598 -19.26 -14.98 -8.32
C HIS A 598 -18.23 -14.49 -9.37
N GLU A 599 -17.03 -15.06 -9.36
CA GLU A 599 -15.96 -14.68 -10.29
C GLU A 599 -16.34 -14.96 -11.76
N CYS A 600 -16.96 -16.12 -12.02
CA CYS A 600 -17.54 -16.42 -13.33
C CYS A 600 -18.62 -15.39 -13.73
N CYS A 601 -19.38 -14.89 -12.76
CA CYS A 601 -20.48 -13.96 -12.98
C CYS A 601 -20.02 -12.52 -13.25
N HIS A 602 -18.77 -12.16 -12.94
CA HIS A 602 -18.19 -10.94 -13.49
C HIS A 602 -18.19 -10.97 -15.01
N GLY A 603 -17.84 -12.10 -15.65
CA GLY A 603 -17.74 -12.21 -17.11
C GLY A 603 -19.06 -12.29 -17.90
N ILE A 604 -20.22 -12.20 -17.23
CA ILE A 604 -21.54 -12.24 -17.88
C ILE A 604 -22.40 -11.04 -17.46
N GLY A 605 -23.48 -10.81 -18.19
CA GLY A 605 -24.31 -9.62 -18.07
C GLY A 605 -23.74 -8.40 -18.79
N PRO A 606 -24.39 -7.24 -18.65
CA PRO A 606 -24.03 -6.04 -19.40
C PRO A 606 -22.64 -5.51 -19.04
N HIS A 607 -21.81 -5.27 -20.06
CA HIS A 607 -20.50 -4.62 -19.94
C HIS A 607 -20.37 -3.44 -20.90
N THR A 608 -20.44 -3.76 -22.19
CA THR A 608 -20.62 -2.78 -23.26
C THR A 608 -22.11 -2.61 -23.47
N ILE A 609 -22.60 -1.37 -23.44
CA ILE A 609 -24.02 -1.05 -23.52
C ILE A 609 -24.29 -0.03 -24.62
N ILE A 610 -25.54 0.00 -25.08
CA ILE A 610 -26.04 1.02 -25.99
C ILE A 610 -27.01 1.89 -25.20
N LEU A 611 -26.66 3.15 -25.03
CA LEU A 611 -27.49 4.14 -24.35
C LEU A 611 -28.80 4.38 -25.13
N PRO A 612 -29.86 4.90 -24.50
CA PRO A 612 -31.13 5.20 -25.17
C PRO A 612 -31.01 6.11 -26.40
N ASN A 613 -29.95 6.92 -26.48
CA ASN A 613 -29.63 7.78 -27.62
C ASN A 613 -28.89 7.06 -28.77
N GLY A 614 -28.63 5.76 -28.64
CA GLY A 614 -27.91 4.93 -29.62
C GLY A 614 -26.39 4.95 -29.49
N GLN A 615 -25.82 5.69 -28.53
CA GLN A 615 -24.38 5.76 -28.31
C GLN A 615 -23.87 4.51 -27.58
N LYS A 616 -22.74 3.97 -28.05
CA LYS A 616 -22.01 2.92 -27.33
C LYS A 616 -21.30 3.51 -26.11
N SER A 617 -21.42 2.85 -24.97
CA SER A 617 -20.69 3.15 -23.74
C SER A 617 -20.40 1.87 -22.97
N THR A 618 -19.92 1.98 -21.73
CA THR A 618 -19.76 0.85 -20.80
C THR A 618 -20.49 1.12 -19.49
N VAL A 619 -20.90 0.05 -18.81
CA VAL A 619 -21.56 0.16 -17.49
C VAL A 619 -20.70 0.97 -16.52
N ARG A 620 -19.39 0.71 -16.49
CA ARG A 620 -18.43 1.43 -15.65
C ARG A 620 -18.42 2.94 -15.90
N LEU A 621 -18.44 3.36 -17.17
CA LEU A 621 -18.42 4.78 -17.52
C LEU A 621 -19.71 5.50 -17.13
N GLU A 622 -20.85 4.83 -17.26
CA GLU A 622 -22.16 5.42 -16.95
C GLU A 622 -22.45 5.44 -15.45
N LEU A 623 -22.10 4.37 -14.71
CA LEU A 623 -22.42 4.27 -13.28
C LEU A 623 -21.41 4.97 -12.36
N GLN A 624 -20.17 5.18 -12.82
CA GLN A 624 -19.14 5.96 -12.13
C GLN A 624 -18.92 5.47 -10.68
N GLU A 625 -19.08 6.33 -9.67
CA GLU A 625 -18.87 6.00 -8.25
C GLU A 625 -19.76 4.87 -7.72
N PHE A 626 -20.84 4.53 -8.42
CA PHE A 626 -21.73 3.44 -8.05
C PHE A 626 -21.37 2.10 -8.72
N HIS A 627 -20.47 2.11 -9.69
CA HIS A 627 -20.14 0.93 -10.48
C HIS A 627 -19.66 -0.22 -9.62
N SER A 628 -18.57 -0.03 -8.86
CA SER A 628 -17.89 -1.15 -8.19
C SER A 628 -18.81 -1.86 -7.21
N ALA A 629 -19.48 -1.11 -6.31
CA ALA A 629 -20.39 -1.72 -5.34
C ALA A 629 -21.58 -2.46 -6.00
N LEU A 630 -22.06 -1.97 -7.14
CA LEU A 630 -23.17 -2.61 -7.86
C LEU A 630 -22.69 -3.84 -8.67
N GLU A 631 -21.48 -3.79 -9.21
CA GLU A 631 -20.85 -4.90 -9.93
C GLU A 631 -20.54 -6.08 -9.00
N GLU A 632 -20.05 -5.81 -7.78
CA GLU A 632 -19.90 -6.84 -6.75
C GLU A 632 -21.25 -7.45 -6.37
N ALA A 633 -22.25 -6.61 -6.13
CA ALA A 633 -23.61 -7.08 -5.83
C ALA A 633 -24.21 -7.91 -6.99
N LYS A 634 -23.89 -7.57 -8.24
CA LYS A 634 -24.27 -8.34 -9.43
C LYS A 634 -23.61 -9.72 -9.40
N ALA A 635 -22.30 -9.77 -9.28
CA ALA A 635 -21.53 -11.02 -9.31
C ALA A 635 -22.01 -12.00 -8.23
N ASP A 636 -22.23 -11.52 -7.01
CA ASP A 636 -22.77 -12.32 -5.91
C ASP A 636 -24.17 -12.88 -6.17
N ILE A 637 -25.14 -12.00 -6.48
CA ILE A 637 -26.55 -12.39 -6.57
C ILE A 637 -26.84 -13.17 -7.86
N VAL A 638 -26.20 -12.81 -8.96
CA VAL A 638 -26.25 -13.58 -10.22
C VAL A 638 -25.53 -14.92 -10.03
N GLY A 639 -24.48 -14.97 -9.21
CA GLY A 639 -23.83 -16.22 -8.79
C GLY A 639 -24.82 -17.19 -8.13
N LEU A 640 -25.61 -16.72 -7.16
CA LEU A 640 -26.67 -17.55 -6.55
C LEU A 640 -27.74 -18.00 -7.55
N TRP A 641 -28.14 -17.13 -8.48
CA TRP A 641 -29.07 -17.48 -9.56
C TRP A 641 -28.48 -18.55 -10.50
N ALA A 642 -27.22 -18.39 -10.89
CA ALA A 642 -26.52 -19.30 -11.78
C ALA A 642 -26.32 -20.68 -11.14
N LEU A 643 -25.97 -20.74 -9.86
CA LEU A 643 -25.88 -21.99 -9.11
C LEU A 643 -27.21 -22.74 -9.09
N ARG A 644 -28.31 -22.06 -8.74
CA ARG A 644 -29.66 -22.64 -8.81
C ARG A 644 -29.95 -23.18 -10.21
N PHE A 645 -29.65 -22.40 -11.25
CA PHE A 645 -29.88 -22.79 -12.64
C PHE A 645 -29.13 -24.08 -13.01
N LEU A 646 -27.84 -24.17 -12.68
CA LEU A 646 -27.00 -25.35 -12.96
C LEU A 646 -27.44 -26.57 -12.14
N ILE A 647 -27.87 -26.39 -10.88
CA ILE A 647 -28.46 -27.45 -10.06
C ILE A 647 -29.75 -27.98 -10.70
N HIS A 648 -30.64 -27.10 -11.17
CA HIS A 648 -31.89 -27.50 -11.84
C HIS A 648 -31.67 -28.19 -13.18
N LYS A 649 -30.57 -27.86 -13.88
CA LYS A 649 -30.13 -28.58 -15.09
C LYS A 649 -29.47 -29.92 -14.79
N GLY A 650 -29.23 -30.26 -13.52
CA GLY A 650 -28.58 -31.49 -13.10
C GLY A 650 -27.07 -31.50 -13.32
N LEU A 651 -26.46 -30.31 -13.50
CA LEU A 651 -25.01 -30.15 -13.67
C LEU A 651 -24.28 -30.04 -12.33
N LEU A 652 -24.98 -29.65 -11.27
CA LEU A 652 -24.49 -29.60 -9.89
C LEU A 652 -25.37 -30.42 -8.94
N SER A 653 -24.83 -30.80 -7.79
CA SER A 653 -25.54 -31.60 -6.79
C SER A 653 -26.76 -30.85 -6.22
N ARG A 654 -27.90 -31.53 -6.12
CA ARG A 654 -29.10 -31.00 -5.44
C ARG A 654 -28.88 -30.71 -3.96
N GLY A 655 -27.89 -31.34 -3.33
CA GLY A 655 -27.54 -31.10 -1.92
C GLY A 655 -27.13 -29.65 -1.65
N LEU A 656 -26.56 -28.96 -2.64
CA LEU A 656 -26.05 -27.59 -2.49
C LEU A 656 -27.16 -26.53 -2.38
N LEU A 657 -28.39 -26.83 -2.83
CA LEU A 657 -29.41 -25.78 -3.03
C LEU A 657 -29.77 -25.02 -1.75
N LYS A 658 -29.95 -25.73 -0.63
CA LYS A 658 -30.23 -25.06 0.65
C LYS A 658 -28.97 -24.45 1.24
N SER A 659 -27.89 -25.20 1.23
CA SER A 659 -26.61 -24.78 1.82
C SER A 659 -26.06 -23.52 1.19
N MET A 660 -26.10 -23.36 -0.13
CA MET A 660 -25.60 -22.15 -0.79
C MET A 660 -26.29 -20.88 -0.28
N TYR A 661 -27.59 -20.93 0.00
CA TYR A 661 -28.31 -19.77 0.54
C TYR A 661 -27.97 -19.49 2.00
N VAL A 662 -27.80 -20.53 2.83
CA VAL A 662 -27.47 -20.35 4.25
C VAL A 662 -26.01 -19.94 4.43
N SER A 663 -25.08 -20.56 3.70
CA SER A 663 -23.68 -20.12 3.63
C SER A 663 -23.58 -18.68 3.13
N PHE A 664 -24.38 -18.29 2.12
CA PHE A 664 -24.42 -16.90 1.65
C PHE A 664 -24.95 -15.93 2.71
N LEU A 665 -25.99 -16.31 3.48
CA LEU A 665 -26.48 -15.51 4.61
C LEU A 665 -25.36 -15.26 5.65
N ALA A 666 -24.60 -16.29 6.01
CA ALA A 666 -23.44 -16.12 6.89
C ALA A 666 -22.38 -15.21 6.22
N GLY A 667 -22.16 -15.40 4.92
CA GLY A 667 -21.25 -14.59 4.10
C GLY A 667 -21.61 -13.11 4.09
N CYS A 668 -22.91 -12.77 4.18
CA CYS A 668 -23.36 -11.39 4.30
C CYS A 668 -22.71 -10.66 5.46
N PHE A 669 -22.74 -11.25 6.65
CA PHE A 669 -22.17 -10.63 7.83
C PHE A 669 -20.64 -10.56 7.78
N ARG A 670 -19.99 -11.51 7.08
CA ARG A 670 -18.54 -11.48 6.86
C ARG A 670 -18.15 -10.26 6.03
N SER A 671 -18.71 -10.09 4.84
CA SER A 671 -18.28 -9.03 3.92
C SER A 671 -18.70 -7.64 4.38
N VAL A 672 -19.86 -7.48 5.05
CA VAL A 672 -20.29 -6.17 5.60
C VAL A 672 -19.29 -5.63 6.64
N ARG A 673 -18.52 -6.49 7.33
CA ARG A 673 -17.48 -6.07 8.29
C ARG A 673 -16.30 -5.36 7.63
N PHE A 674 -16.15 -5.43 6.31
CA PHE A 674 -15.15 -4.62 5.58
C PHE A 674 -15.52 -3.13 5.55
N GLY A 675 -16.78 -2.79 5.85
CA GLY A 675 -17.29 -1.42 5.88
C GLY A 675 -18.04 -1.04 4.60
N LEU A 676 -18.87 0.00 4.68
CA LEU A 676 -19.71 0.45 3.56
C LEU A 676 -18.99 1.38 2.57
N GLU A 677 -17.77 1.81 2.89
CA GLU A 677 -16.91 2.54 1.96
C GLU A 677 -16.20 1.58 0.99
N GLU A 678 -16.15 0.28 1.32
CA GLU A 678 -15.62 -0.78 0.47
C GLU A 678 -16.75 -1.35 -0.43
N ALA A 679 -16.42 -1.67 -1.68
CA ALA A 679 -17.39 -2.04 -2.71
C ALA A 679 -18.14 -3.33 -2.35
N HIS A 680 -17.44 -4.38 -1.94
CA HIS A 680 -18.06 -5.65 -1.55
C HIS A 680 -18.92 -5.48 -0.30
N GLY A 681 -18.43 -4.76 0.72
CA GLY A 681 -19.18 -4.49 1.95
C GLY A 681 -20.50 -3.75 1.68
N LYS A 682 -20.46 -2.74 0.81
CA LYS A 682 -21.65 -1.98 0.38
C LYS A 682 -22.59 -2.82 -0.49
N GLY A 683 -22.06 -3.58 -1.44
CA GLY A 683 -22.82 -4.50 -2.27
C GLY A 683 -23.49 -5.60 -1.46
N GLN A 684 -22.82 -6.13 -0.45
CA GLN A 684 -23.36 -7.15 0.45
C GLN A 684 -24.46 -6.60 1.36
N ALA A 685 -24.32 -5.37 1.86
CA ALA A 685 -25.38 -4.71 2.61
C ALA A 685 -26.64 -4.55 1.75
N LEU A 686 -26.48 -4.17 0.47
CA LEU A 686 -27.58 -4.08 -0.50
C LEU A 686 -28.30 -5.42 -0.64
N GLN A 687 -27.55 -6.50 -0.88
CA GLN A 687 -28.10 -7.84 -1.07
C GLN A 687 -28.82 -8.34 0.18
N PHE A 688 -28.21 -8.20 1.35
CA PHE A 688 -28.82 -8.58 2.62
C PHE A 688 -30.15 -7.84 2.85
N ASN A 689 -30.15 -6.51 2.72
CA ASN A 689 -31.32 -5.70 3.01
C ASN A 689 -32.45 -5.93 2.00
N TRP A 690 -32.13 -6.20 0.73
CA TRP A 690 -33.14 -6.61 -0.25
C TRP A 690 -33.77 -7.95 0.11
N LEU A 691 -32.95 -8.97 0.37
CA LEU A 691 -33.43 -10.31 0.72
C LEU A 691 -34.22 -10.30 2.05
N TYR A 692 -33.84 -9.46 3.00
CA TYR A 692 -34.58 -9.22 4.22
C TYR A 692 -35.93 -8.53 3.98
N GLU A 693 -35.98 -7.46 3.15
CA GLU A 693 -37.24 -6.78 2.80
C GLU A 693 -38.21 -7.71 2.04
N LYS A 694 -37.68 -8.65 1.26
CA LYS A 694 -38.48 -9.69 0.58
C LYS A 694 -38.87 -10.87 1.49
N GLU A 695 -38.58 -10.79 2.79
CA GLU A 695 -38.82 -11.84 3.78
C GLU A 695 -38.12 -13.16 3.43
N ALA A 696 -37.07 -13.13 2.60
CA ALA A 696 -36.24 -14.29 2.29
C ALA A 696 -35.18 -14.54 3.36
N PHE A 697 -34.72 -13.48 4.03
CA PHE A 697 -34.03 -13.56 5.32
C PHE A 697 -35.00 -13.14 6.43
N ILE A 698 -35.07 -13.96 7.47
CA ILE A 698 -35.93 -13.75 8.63
C ILE A 698 -35.05 -13.42 9.83
N PHE A 699 -35.39 -12.38 10.58
CA PHE A 699 -34.75 -12.01 11.85
C PHE A 699 -35.62 -12.51 13.00
N HIS A 700 -34.99 -13.18 13.97
CA HIS A 700 -35.65 -13.85 15.10
C HIS A 700 -35.42 -13.10 16.42
N ASP A 701 -36.25 -13.39 17.41
CA ASP A 701 -36.22 -12.76 18.75
C ASP A 701 -34.91 -13.02 19.54
N ASP A 702 -34.12 -14.03 19.14
CA ASP A 702 -32.82 -14.36 19.75
C ASP A 702 -31.62 -13.72 19.02
N ASP A 703 -31.88 -12.68 18.24
CA ASP A 703 -30.92 -11.93 17.44
C ASP A 703 -30.16 -12.82 16.44
N ARG A 704 -30.86 -13.78 15.82
CA ARG A 704 -30.35 -14.66 14.75
C ARG A 704 -31.17 -14.53 13.47
N PHE A 705 -30.62 -15.07 12.40
CA PHE A 705 -31.20 -15.02 11.06
C PHE A 705 -31.36 -16.41 10.46
N SER A 706 -32.42 -16.60 9.68
CA SER A 706 -32.61 -17.82 8.88
C SER A 706 -33.03 -17.47 7.45
N VAL A 707 -32.84 -18.42 6.54
CA VAL A 707 -33.35 -18.36 5.18
C VAL A 707 -34.76 -18.97 5.12
N ASP A 708 -35.72 -18.24 4.54
CA ASP A 708 -37.00 -18.79 4.10
C ASP A 708 -36.84 -19.40 2.69
N PHE A 709 -36.72 -20.72 2.64
CA PHE A 709 -36.53 -21.46 1.40
C PHE A 709 -37.70 -21.34 0.41
N SER A 710 -38.89 -20.93 0.85
CA SER A 710 -40.03 -20.70 -0.04
C SER A 710 -39.97 -19.37 -0.79
N LYS A 711 -39.17 -18.41 -0.30
CA LYS A 711 -39.08 -17.05 -0.84
C LYS A 711 -37.73 -16.72 -1.46
N ILE A 712 -36.66 -17.37 -1.01
CA ILE A 712 -35.28 -17.01 -1.38
C ILE A 712 -35.00 -17.03 -2.89
N GLU A 713 -35.49 -18.04 -3.62
CA GLU A 713 -35.26 -18.13 -5.07
C GLU A 713 -35.85 -16.93 -5.84
N GLY A 714 -37.09 -16.54 -5.49
CA GLY A 714 -37.76 -15.40 -6.11
C GLY A 714 -37.12 -14.06 -5.73
N ALA A 715 -36.66 -13.94 -4.47
CA ALA A 715 -35.98 -12.74 -3.99
C ALA A 715 -34.63 -12.55 -4.71
N VAL A 716 -33.83 -13.62 -4.85
CA VAL A 716 -32.57 -13.62 -5.61
C VAL A 716 -32.82 -13.24 -7.07
N GLU A 717 -33.76 -13.90 -7.75
CA GLU A 717 -34.06 -13.61 -9.16
C GLU A 717 -34.54 -12.16 -9.37
N SER A 718 -35.33 -11.62 -8.42
CA SER A 718 -35.79 -10.23 -8.49
C SER A 718 -34.66 -9.21 -8.37
N LEU A 719 -33.68 -9.46 -7.50
CA LEU A 719 -32.53 -8.57 -7.34
C LEU A 719 -31.56 -8.68 -8.52
N SER A 720 -31.28 -9.90 -8.99
CA SER A 720 -30.49 -10.11 -10.21
C SER A 720 -31.07 -9.31 -11.38
N ARG A 721 -32.39 -9.40 -11.60
CA ARG A 721 -33.08 -8.64 -12.66
C ARG A 721 -32.93 -7.14 -12.50
N GLU A 722 -33.11 -6.62 -11.29
CA GLU A 722 -33.01 -5.19 -10.99
C GLU A 722 -31.62 -4.65 -11.33
N ILE A 723 -30.57 -5.29 -10.79
CA ILE A 723 -29.19 -4.88 -10.99
C ILE A 723 -28.79 -4.98 -12.48
N LEU A 724 -29.07 -6.12 -13.12
CA LEU A 724 -28.76 -6.31 -14.54
C LEU A 724 -29.48 -5.27 -15.43
N THR A 725 -30.72 -4.92 -15.10
CA THR A 725 -31.48 -3.92 -15.88
C THR A 725 -30.91 -2.52 -15.70
N ILE A 726 -30.51 -2.14 -14.48
CA ILE A 726 -29.86 -0.85 -14.20
C ILE A 726 -28.54 -0.75 -14.99
N GLN A 727 -27.70 -1.79 -14.91
CA GLN A 727 -26.43 -1.84 -15.64
C GLN A 727 -26.65 -1.78 -17.16
N ALA A 728 -27.58 -2.57 -17.70
CA ALA A 728 -27.89 -2.60 -19.13
C ALA A 728 -28.31 -1.24 -19.70
N LYS A 729 -28.99 -0.42 -18.90
CA LYS A 729 -29.44 0.93 -19.28
C LYS A 729 -28.40 2.02 -19.01
N GLY A 730 -27.35 1.73 -18.24
CA GLY A 730 -26.45 2.76 -17.72
C GLY A 730 -27.16 3.73 -16.78
N ASP A 731 -28.16 3.27 -16.03
CA ASP A 731 -29.03 4.14 -15.23
C ASP A 731 -28.37 4.52 -13.89
N LYS A 732 -27.53 5.56 -13.92
CA LYS A 732 -26.80 6.04 -12.74
C LYS A 732 -27.72 6.48 -11.61
N GLU A 733 -28.87 7.10 -11.93
CA GLU A 733 -29.81 7.56 -10.92
C GLU A 733 -30.44 6.37 -10.18
N ALA A 734 -30.90 5.36 -10.92
CA ALA A 734 -31.43 4.14 -10.32
C ALA A 734 -30.38 3.39 -9.50
N ALA A 735 -29.13 3.30 -9.97
CA ALA A 735 -28.02 2.71 -9.22
C ALA A 735 -27.80 3.44 -7.88
N GLY A 736 -27.77 4.77 -7.91
CA GLY A 736 -27.61 5.61 -6.72
C GLY A 736 -28.78 5.45 -5.73
N LEU A 737 -30.02 5.37 -6.21
CA LEU A 737 -31.20 5.14 -5.38
C LEU A 737 -31.20 3.76 -4.73
N LEU A 738 -30.84 2.72 -5.49
CA LEU A 738 -30.76 1.34 -5.00
C LEU A 738 -29.71 1.21 -3.89
N LEU A 739 -28.49 1.71 -4.14
CA LEU A 739 -27.40 1.70 -3.16
C LEU A 739 -27.71 2.59 -1.95
N LYS A 740 -28.33 3.75 -2.14
CA LYS A 740 -28.73 4.62 -1.02
C LYS A 740 -29.76 3.95 -0.12
N LYS A 741 -30.71 3.21 -0.69
CA LYS A 741 -31.77 2.54 0.07
C LYS A 741 -31.26 1.30 0.78
N TYR A 742 -30.56 0.42 0.06
CA TYR A 742 -30.21 -0.92 0.57
C TYR A 742 -28.73 -1.07 0.94
N GLY A 743 -27.81 -0.28 0.40
CA GLY A 743 -26.38 -0.32 0.75
C GLY A 743 -26.07 0.39 2.07
N ALA A 744 -26.87 0.15 3.11
CA ALA A 744 -26.83 0.84 4.40
C ALA A 744 -26.81 -0.14 5.58
N LEU A 745 -26.21 0.27 6.70
CA LEU A 745 -26.26 -0.48 7.96
C LEU A 745 -27.64 -0.29 8.62
N THR A 746 -28.58 -1.15 8.25
CA THR A 746 -29.90 -1.26 8.89
C THR A 746 -29.77 -1.82 10.30
N GLU A 747 -30.83 -1.69 11.10
CA GLU A 747 -30.82 -2.19 12.49
C GLU A 747 -30.50 -3.70 12.59
N PRO A 748 -31.06 -4.59 11.76
CA PRO A 748 -30.69 -6.01 11.79
C PRO A 748 -29.18 -6.25 11.54
N LEU A 749 -28.58 -5.53 10.58
CA LEU A 749 -27.13 -5.63 10.34
C LEU A 749 -26.32 -5.14 11.54
N LYS A 750 -26.70 -4.01 12.14
CA LYS A 750 -26.01 -3.47 13.33
C LYS A 750 -26.03 -4.45 14.51
N VAL A 751 -27.16 -5.11 14.74
CA VAL A 751 -27.31 -6.14 15.78
C VAL A 751 -26.34 -7.29 15.52
N ALA A 752 -26.29 -7.81 14.29
CA ALA A 752 -25.34 -8.86 13.91
C ALA A 752 -23.89 -8.41 14.10
N LEU A 753 -23.50 -7.24 13.61
CA LEU A 753 -22.11 -6.75 13.73
C LEU A 753 -21.68 -6.57 15.19
N LYS A 754 -22.56 -5.99 16.04
CA LYS A 754 -22.28 -5.84 17.47
C LYS A 754 -22.09 -7.19 18.15
N LYS A 755 -22.87 -8.21 17.77
CA LYS A 755 -22.72 -9.58 18.28
C LYS A 755 -21.36 -10.17 17.91
N LEU A 756 -20.93 -9.99 16.66
CA LEU A 756 -19.64 -10.47 16.16
C LEU A 756 -18.45 -9.76 16.81
N GLU A 757 -18.57 -8.47 17.10
CA GLU A 757 -17.58 -7.71 17.86
C GLU A 757 -17.46 -8.25 19.30
N LEU A 758 -18.58 -8.53 19.97
CA LEU A 758 -18.59 -9.07 21.33
C LEU A 758 -17.96 -10.47 21.44
N VAL A 759 -18.17 -11.34 20.45
CA VAL A 759 -17.54 -12.67 20.40
C VAL A 759 -16.13 -12.64 19.77
N GLN A 760 -15.65 -11.46 19.37
CA GLN A 760 -14.31 -11.24 18.82
C GLN A 760 -13.98 -12.14 17.63
N VAL A 761 -14.90 -12.27 16.66
CA VAL A 761 -14.59 -13.03 15.44
C VAL A 761 -13.39 -12.36 14.74
N PRO A 762 -12.35 -13.12 14.33
CA PRO A 762 -11.25 -12.59 13.52
C PRO A 762 -11.75 -11.89 12.24
N VAL A 763 -10.98 -10.93 11.75
CA VAL A 763 -11.21 -10.27 10.45
C VAL A 763 -10.58 -11.09 9.33
N ASP A 764 -9.37 -11.61 9.55
CA ASP A 764 -8.69 -12.49 8.60
C ASP A 764 -7.80 -13.54 9.29
N ILE A 765 -6.92 -14.20 8.54
CA ILE A 765 -5.96 -15.21 9.00
C ILE A 765 -4.51 -14.72 8.85
N THR A 766 -3.62 -15.33 9.64
CA THR A 766 -2.16 -15.22 9.54
C THR A 766 -1.61 -16.61 9.22
N PRO A 767 -1.06 -16.83 8.01
CA PRO A 767 -0.57 -18.13 7.62
C PRO A 767 0.84 -18.41 8.16
N SER A 768 1.08 -19.66 8.53
CA SER A 768 2.42 -20.27 8.61
C SER A 768 2.56 -21.34 7.54
N PHE A 769 3.78 -21.56 7.04
CA PHE A 769 4.03 -22.39 5.86
C PHE A 769 5.11 -23.44 6.15
N PRO A 770 4.79 -24.57 6.82
CA PRO A 770 5.78 -25.52 7.31
C PRO A 770 6.70 -26.11 6.24
N ILE A 771 6.19 -26.30 5.01
CA ILE A 771 6.98 -26.79 3.88
C ILE A 771 8.04 -25.74 3.48
N ALA A 772 7.63 -24.48 3.38
CA ALA A 772 8.53 -23.39 3.02
C ALA A 772 9.54 -23.10 4.13
N GLU A 773 9.10 -23.05 5.40
CA GLU A 773 9.95 -22.85 6.58
C GLU A 773 11.07 -23.90 6.63
N LYS A 774 10.73 -25.17 6.40
CA LYS A 774 11.71 -26.27 6.31
C LYS A 774 12.73 -26.08 5.17
N ILE A 775 12.30 -25.56 4.02
CA ILE A 775 13.16 -25.32 2.85
C ILE A 775 14.08 -24.11 3.06
N LEU A 776 13.56 -23.07 3.71
CA LEU A 776 14.27 -21.81 3.96
C LEU A 776 15.16 -21.88 5.21
N GLY A 777 14.94 -22.85 6.10
CA GLY A 777 15.70 -23.03 7.33
C GLY A 777 15.38 -21.97 8.38
N SER A 778 14.13 -21.50 8.40
CA SER A 778 13.64 -20.38 9.21
C SER A 778 12.79 -20.83 10.39
#